data_AF-A0A1Q8I4E1-F1
#
_entry.id   AF-A0A1Q8I4E1-F1
#
_cell.length_a   1.000
_cell.length_b   1.000
_cell.length_c   1.000
_cell.angle_alpha   90.00
_cell.angle_beta   90.00
_cell.angle_gamma   90.00
#
_symmetry.space_group_name_H-M   'P 1'
#
loop_
_entity.id
_entity.type
_entity.pdbx_description
1 polymer ?
#
loop_
_entity_poly.entity_id
_entity_poly.type
_entity_poly.pdbx_seq_one_letter_code
_entity_poly.pdbx_strand_id
1 'polypeptide(L)'
;MRLISRRRGRVCAAFAALALTALSPLSTAVPSGTPPAQVVGGPKAAVPLDSPAGGVAIDLVGISDLHGYIESTFHKNPETGEVDINNVENPGVTSLACQMSRAYRANPNALFVSSGDNIGASYYRSSYMNHDEGTLDVLNRLRMGVSALGVHELDHGLSDLEGRVLPYTTFPVLAANVSGSDALSAEGNGHGVFIKEVDGVRVGFIGVVTDELPKLVSSSIRARLTVAPAVATANARAAELKDGDPANGEADVVVVLSHEDAASTATSFSRNVDAVVAGRSHVSYAQTVTGVDGNEIAVVQPDHYGLKLGMIRLNYDRGTKKVSVANVENRDLKQEFCYDDDFDGVDIFSYKRYNKMMDLGAARQVAQLGTDYLRGSDGVTPGVHTGTESTASDLVAESYRYWLADIDPMGQPQASTRYVGVVRADDLKADFRYKGTGDYHGEVPADQVDGLFTVDEVRNVSPDDKDMGYLSMTGAELKGLIAQQWRPGADPASVQLGLSSNVDVIVDAAAQTDGGTAPAIREVRVDGQVLEDTDTVVVASTTELLTGGAGFTLPQGSGVVKVGSLGRDITTSYLASFNQQILKPSYAKRQVGMSAVPKPGQAGTVAVTMDSLTYTHPTEQVLGARRVRARSGDKEFFSRNIDLSVDRAGPTTGKASFDLTIPADAPTGTCRSTAGATCRWVTLESMDGVGRILNSFYVEVPADAKPAATPSATAGTGPSASPSAQPAPSSVPSPTPSTGVATSTPSGGPSAGATATTSASAAQVGVGGLPAATSGAGTAAPQARGAGGAKPAGGSGGWPLARTGTSLGAGVVALTLIAGGYLILRHRRQVD
;
A
#
# COMPACT_ATOMS: atom_id res chain seq x y z
N MET A 1 -35.27 53.81 23.03
CA MET A 1 -35.43 55.22 23.44
C MET A 1 -34.28 56.05 22.88
N ARG A 2 -34.53 57.27 22.37
CA ARG A 2 -33.56 58.37 22.09
C ARG A 2 -32.39 58.07 21.11
N LEU A 3 -31.73 59.04 20.46
CA LEU A 3 -32.18 60.13 19.55
C LEU A 3 -30.94 60.83 18.92
N ILE A 4 -30.92 61.09 17.59
CA ILE A 4 -30.08 62.11 16.88
C ILE A 4 -28.54 61.81 16.84
N SER A 5 -27.73 62.10 15.81
CA SER A 5 -27.71 63.05 14.65
C SER A 5 -27.19 62.38 13.36
N ARG A 6 -27.32 62.81 12.07
CA ARG A 6 -27.73 64.04 11.32
C ARG A 6 -26.66 65.09 10.92
N ARG A 7 -25.86 64.84 9.85
CA ARG A 7 -25.49 65.76 8.73
C ARG A 7 -24.78 64.95 7.61
N ARG A 8 -25.22 64.93 6.33
CA ARG A 8 -25.22 65.95 5.22
C ARG A 8 -23.80 66.29 4.71
N GLY A 9 -23.43 66.16 3.42
CA GLY A 9 -24.08 65.59 2.21
C GLY A 9 -23.88 66.44 0.91
N ARG A 10 -24.31 65.92 -0.27
CA ARG A 10 -24.34 66.57 -1.63
C ARG A 10 -22.97 66.65 -2.38
N VAL A 11 -22.86 66.70 -3.72
CA VAL A 11 -23.86 66.74 -4.84
C VAL A 11 -23.38 65.97 -6.10
N CYS A 12 -24.19 65.91 -7.17
CA CYS A 12 -24.17 64.96 -8.30
C CYS A 12 -23.35 65.33 -9.57
N ALA A 13 -23.13 64.29 -10.42
CA ALA A 13 -23.10 64.29 -11.91
C ALA A 13 -21.87 64.94 -12.64
N ALA A 14 -21.56 64.68 -13.93
CA ALA A 14 -22.39 64.16 -15.05
C ALA A 14 -21.57 63.47 -16.21
N PHE A 15 -22.23 62.60 -17.00
CA PHE A 15 -22.07 62.18 -18.43
C PHE A 15 -20.71 62.39 -19.18
N ALA A 16 -20.08 61.39 -19.83
CA ALA A 16 -20.39 60.70 -21.13
C ALA A 16 -20.17 61.58 -22.42
N ALA A 17 -19.81 61.09 -23.62
CA ALA A 17 -19.21 59.85 -24.14
C ALA A 17 -18.79 60.01 -25.64
N LEU A 18 -18.03 59.04 -26.21
CA LEU A 18 -17.72 58.79 -27.64
C LEU A 18 -16.96 59.86 -28.50
N ALA A 19 -15.88 59.40 -29.16
CA ALA A 19 -15.53 59.67 -30.58
C ALA A 19 -14.45 58.66 -31.05
N LEU A 20 -14.25 58.47 -32.37
CA LEU A 20 -13.42 57.40 -32.95
C LEU A 20 -12.48 57.92 -34.06
N THR A 21 -11.39 57.17 -34.35
CA THR A 21 -10.56 57.19 -35.59
C THR A 21 -9.79 58.48 -35.95
N ALA A 22 -8.64 58.45 -36.66
CA ALA A 22 -7.66 57.40 -36.98
C ALA A 22 -6.38 58.06 -37.55
N LEU A 23 -5.23 57.34 -37.62
CA LEU A 23 -4.24 57.33 -38.72
C LEU A 23 -2.99 56.48 -38.39
N SER A 24 -2.36 55.92 -39.43
CA SER A 24 -1.12 55.12 -39.43
C SER A 24 -0.36 55.43 -40.74
N PRO A 25 0.80 54.82 -41.08
CA PRO A 25 1.94 54.33 -40.28
C PRO A 25 3.26 55.02 -40.73
N LEU A 26 4.44 54.61 -40.20
CA LEU A 26 5.75 54.82 -40.85
C LEU A 26 6.81 53.83 -40.31
N SER A 27 7.89 53.57 -41.07
CA SER A 27 8.86 52.50 -40.80
C SER A 27 10.25 52.80 -41.38
N THR A 28 11.35 52.49 -40.66
CA THR A 28 12.73 52.52 -41.17
C THR A 28 13.70 51.56 -40.45
N ALA A 29 14.19 50.56 -41.20
CA ALA A 29 15.57 50.02 -41.22
C ALA A 29 16.19 49.26 -40.01
N VAL A 30 17.29 48.55 -40.31
CA VAL A 30 18.00 47.54 -39.49
C VAL A 30 19.50 47.90 -39.38
N PRO A 31 20.27 47.29 -38.45
CA PRO A 31 21.16 46.18 -38.83
C PRO A 31 21.14 45.00 -37.81
N SER A 32 21.03 43.74 -38.22
CA SER A 32 21.99 42.91 -38.96
C SER A 32 23.21 42.49 -38.13
N GLY A 33 23.11 41.34 -37.46
CA GLY A 33 24.22 40.69 -36.72
C GLY A 33 23.88 39.25 -36.31
N THR A 34 24.36 38.27 -37.07
CA THR A 34 23.98 36.85 -36.94
C THR A 34 25.01 36.04 -36.13
N PRO A 35 24.62 35.34 -35.05
CA PRO A 35 25.38 34.22 -34.51
C PRO A 35 25.17 32.96 -35.40
N PRO A 36 26.12 32.01 -35.43
CA PRO A 36 26.00 30.80 -36.24
C PRO A 36 25.00 29.80 -35.64
N ALA A 37 24.12 29.24 -36.48
CA ALA A 37 23.29 28.11 -36.10
C ALA A 37 24.12 26.82 -36.05
N GLN A 38 24.31 26.25 -34.85
CA GLN A 38 24.72 24.86 -34.73
C GLN A 38 23.50 23.96 -34.83
N VAL A 39 23.34 23.29 -35.97
CA VAL A 39 22.34 22.25 -36.17
C VAL A 39 22.82 20.98 -35.46
N VAL A 40 22.47 20.83 -34.18
CA VAL A 40 22.46 19.52 -33.52
C VAL A 40 21.13 18.88 -33.89
N GLY A 41 21.18 17.88 -34.77
CA GLY A 41 19.98 17.18 -35.22
C GLY A 41 19.42 16.27 -34.13
N GLY A 42 18.34 16.69 -33.48
CA GLY A 42 17.40 15.73 -32.89
C GLY A 42 16.84 14.80 -33.98
N PRO A 43 16.27 13.64 -33.60
CA PRO A 43 15.61 12.77 -34.57
C PRO A 43 14.53 13.57 -35.30
N LYS A 44 14.43 13.41 -36.62
CA LYS A 44 13.29 13.96 -37.36
C LYS A 44 12.03 13.34 -36.77
N ALA A 45 11.12 14.18 -36.26
CA ALA A 45 9.74 13.79 -36.06
C ALA A 45 9.24 13.09 -37.34
N ALA A 46 8.54 11.96 -37.18
CA ALA A 46 8.16 11.11 -38.30
C ALA A 46 7.44 11.95 -39.36
N VAL A 47 8.05 12.05 -40.54
CA VAL A 47 7.50 12.83 -41.66
C VAL A 47 6.11 12.27 -41.98
N PRO A 48 5.10 13.12 -42.28
CA PRO A 48 3.85 12.66 -42.84
C PRO A 48 4.13 11.87 -44.12
N LEU A 49 4.10 10.54 -44.02
CA LEU A 49 4.01 9.69 -45.19
C LEU A 49 2.57 9.81 -45.66
N ASP A 50 2.38 10.39 -46.85
CA ASP A 50 1.07 10.50 -47.49
C ASP A 50 0.37 9.13 -47.48
N SER A 51 -0.94 9.14 -47.24
CA SER A 51 -1.73 7.90 -47.21
C SER A 51 -1.50 7.10 -48.50
N PRO A 52 -1.17 5.79 -48.43
CA PRO A 52 -1.03 4.94 -49.62
C PRO A 52 -2.22 5.14 -50.56
N ALA A 53 -1.93 5.47 -51.83
CA ALA A 53 -2.86 6.17 -52.71
C ALA A 53 -4.22 5.47 -52.88
N GLY A 54 -5.22 5.91 -52.09
CA GLY A 54 -6.58 5.36 -52.04
C GLY A 54 -7.09 4.97 -50.64
N GLY A 55 -6.21 4.92 -49.63
CA GLY A 55 -6.55 4.54 -48.26
C GLY A 55 -6.83 5.70 -47.30
N VAL A 56 -7.54 5.38 -46.21
CA VAL A 56 -7.76 6.25 -45.04
C VAL A 56 -6.82 5.81 -43.93
N ALA A 57 -5.92 6.70 -43.50
CA ALA A 57 -5.07 6.47 -42.33
C ALA A 57 -5.84 6.70 -41.03
N ILE A 58 -5.79 5.74 -40.11
CA ILE A 58 -6.43 5.79 -38.78
C ILE A 58 -5.34 5.53 -37.75
N ASP A 59 -5.19 6.46 -36.80
CA ASP A 59 -4.22 6.36 -35.72
C ASP A 59 -4.96 5.98 -34.44
N LEU A 60 -4.60 4.86 -33.82
CA LEU A 60 -5.02 4.53 -32.46
C LEU A 60 -3.89 4.97 -31.52
N VAL A 61 -4.25 5.77 -30.52
CA VAL A 61 -3.35 6.19 -29.45
C VAL A 61 -3.90 5.61 -28.15
N GLY A 62 -3.30 4.52 -27.70
CA GLY A 62 -3.72 3.77 -26.53
C GLY A 62 -2.99 4.17 -25.25
N ILE A 63 -3.71 4.13 -24.13
CA ILE A 63 -3.16 3.95 -22.78
C ILE A 63 -3.68 2.65 -22.16
N SER A 64 -3.00 2.20 -21.12
CA SER A 64 -3.37 1.10 -20.25
C SER A 64 -2.99 1.48 -18.82
N ASP A 65 -3.73 0.96 -17.84
CA ASP A 65 -3.31 0.88 -16.44
C ASP A 65 -2.83 2.24 -15.88
N LEU A 66 -3.57 3.32 -16.17
CA LEU A 66 -3.19 4.70 -15.84
C LEU A 66 -3.28 4.97 -14.33
N HIS A 67 -4.16 4.30 -13.59
CA HIS A 67 -4.30 4.39 -12.12
C HIS A 67 -4.21 5.83 -11.57
N GLY A 68 -4.88 6.78 -12.23
CA GLY A 68 -4.88 8.17 -11.80
C GLY A 68 -3.51 8.88 -11.80
N TYR A 69 -2.47 8.38 -12.46
CA TYR A 69 -1.14 9.03 -12.56
C TYR A 69 -1.17 10.27 -13.50
N ILE A 70 -1.98 11.26 -13.13
CA ILE A 70 -2.16 12.53 -13.86
C ILE A 70 -1.14 13.60 -13.47
N GLU A 71 -0.47 13.47 -12.33
CA GLU A 71 0.63 14.37 -11.93
C GLU A 71 1.98 13.88 -12.44
N SER A 72 2.85 14.82 -12.83
CA SER A 72 4.25 14.52 -13.14
C SER A 72 5.05 14.35 -11.86
N THR A 73 5.77 13.23 -11.70
CA THR A 73 6.71 13.02 -10.58
C THR A 73 8.15 12.89 -11.09
N PHE A 74 9.09 13.29 -10.24
CA PHE A 74 10.51 13.41 -10.57
C PHE A 74 11.34 12.73 -9.49
N HIS A 75 12.48 12.15 -9.90
CA HIS A 75 13.29 11.32 -9.02
C HIS A 75 13.75 12.09 -7.79
N LYS A 76 13.48 11.52 -6.61
CA LYS A 76 13.85 12.08 -5.32
C LYS A 76 14.91 11.23 -4.66
N ASN A 77 16.06 11.83 -4.37
CA ASN A 77 17.12 11.20 -3.61
C ASN A 77 16.58 10.84 -2.19
N PRO A 78 16.63 9.56 -1.76
CA PRO A 78 16.04 9.12 -0.49
C PRO A 78 16.84 9.57 0.74
N GLU A 79 18.14 9.90 0.59
CA GLU A 79 19.00 10.35 1.69
C GLU A 79 18.92 11.87 1.90
N THR A 80 18.95 12.65 0.81
CA THR A 80 18.98 14.13 0.88
C THR A 80 17.59 14.76 0.76
N GLY A 81 16.62 14.04 0.21
CA GLY A 81 15.30 14.56 -0.14
C GLY A 81 15.28 15.52 -1.34
N GLU A 82 16.41 15.71 -2.03
CA GLU A 82 16.55 16.53 -3.24
C GLU A 82 15.84 15.89 -4.44
N VAL A 83 15.24 16.71 -5.31
CA VAL A 83 14.46 16.26 -6.46
C VAL A 83 15.19 16.64 -7.75
N ASP A 84 15.54 15.65 -8.56
CA ASP A 84 16.11 15.85 -9.90
C ASP A 84 14.98 16.02 -10.92
N ILE A 85 14.65 17.29 -11.22
CA ILE A 85 13.63 17.67 -12.20
C ILE A 85 13.93 17.21 -13.65
N ASN A 86 15.15 16.73 -13.92
CA ASN A 86 15.53 16.19 -15.23
C ASN A 86 15.27 14.68 -15.35
N ASN A 87 14.96 14.01 -14.24
CA ASN A 87 14.75 12.56 -14.17
C ASN A 87 13.28 12.26 -13.86
N VAL A 88 12.47 12.15 -14.91
CA VAL A 88 11.02 11.94 -14.83
C VAL A 88 10.71 10.51 -14.37
N GLU A 89 10.08 10.38 -13.21
CA GLU A 89 9.56 9.10 -12.71
C GLU A 89 8.19 8.79 -13.30
N ASN A 90 7.26 9.74 -13.27
CA ASN A 90 5.96 9.65 -13.93
C ASN A 90 5.74 10.89 -14.82
N PRO A 91 5.42 10.75 -16.12
CA PRO A 91 5.24 11.88 -17.04
C PRO A 91 4.01 12.74 -16.72
N GLY A 92 2.92 12.13 -16.25
CA GLY A 92 1.67 12.81 -15.94
C GLY A 92 0.91 13.32 -17.17
N VAL A 93 -0.22 13.99 -16.91
CA VAL A 93 -1.15 14.46 -17.95
C VAL A 93 -0.52 15.48 -18.91
N THR A 94 0.46 16.26 -18.47
CA THR A 94 1.13 17.29 -19.29
C THR A 94 1.81 16.67 -20.52
N SER A 95 2.63 15.62 -20.34
CA SER A 95 3.25 14.90 -21.46
C SER A 95 2.22 14.16 -22.32
N LEU A 96 1.25 13.49 -21.68
CA LEU A 96 0.17 12.77 -22.35
C LEU A 96 -0.64 13.69 -23.28
N ALA A 97 -1.13 14.82 -22.77
CA ALA A 97 -1.93 15.78 -23.50
C ALA A 97 -1.16 16.46 -24.64
N CYS A 98 0.15 16.68 -24.45
CA CYS A 98 1.02 17.22 -25.48
C CYS A 98 1.15 16.25 -26.65
N GLN A 99 1.39 14.96 -26.37
CA GLN A 99 1.44 13.94 -27.42
C GLN A 99 0.08 13.73 -28.09
N MET A 100 -1.03 13.84 -27.35
CA MET A 100 -2.36 13.84 -27.96
C MET A 100 -2.57 15.05 -28.90
N SER A 101 -2.15 16.25 -28.49
CA SER A 101 -2.15 17.45 -29.33
C SER A 101 -1.30 17.25 -30.60
N ARG A 102 -0.11 16.64 -30.48
CA ARG A 102 0.75 16.30 -31.63
C ARG A 102 0.11 15.23 -32.53
N ALA A 103 -0.54 14.22 -31.96
CA ALA A 103 -1.24 13.17 -32.71
C ALA A 103 -2.44 13.72 -33.50
N TYR A 104 -3.32 14.51 -32.88
CA TYR A 104 -4.45 15.17 -33.57
C TYR A 104 -4.00 16.15 -34.65
N ARG A 105 -2.86 16.83 -34.47
CA ARG A 105 -2.24 17.69 -35.50
C ARG A 105 -1.61 16.90 -36.66
N ALA A 106 -1.10 15.69 -36.39
CA ALA A 106 -0.49 14.83 -37.40
C ALA A 106 -1.50 14.00 -38.20
N ASN A 107 -2.59 13.54 -37.57
CA ASN A 107 -3.71 12.87 -38.22
C ASN A 107 -5.04 13.29 -37.56
N PRO A 108 -5.97 13.95 -38.26
CA PRO A 108 -7.30 14.29 -37.71
C PRO A 108 -8.16 13.06 -37.42
N ASN A 109 -7.81 11.90 -37.99
CA ASN A 109 -8.45 10.60 -37.74
C ASN A 109 -7.88 9.88 -36.50
N ALA A 110 -7.07 10.55 -35.67
CA ALA A 110 -6.53 9.96 -34.45
C ALA A 110 -7.60 9.72 -33.37
N LEU A 111 -7.53 8.58 -32.72
CA LEU A 111 -8.47 8.09 -31.70
C LEU A 111 -7.70 7.78 -30.41
N PHE A 112 -7.99 8.54 -29.34
CA PHE A 112 -7.50 8.24 -27.99
C PHE A 112 -8.37 7.13 -27.39
N VAL A 113 -7.75 6.07 -26.89
CA VAL A 113 -8.45 4.88 -26.34
C VAL A 113 -7.74 4.34 -25.10
N SER A 114 -8.46 3.56 -24.29
CA SER A 114 -7.90 2.89 -23.11
C SER A 114 -8.31 1.42 -23.00
N SER A 115 -7.43 0.58 -22.46
CA SER A 115 -7.72 -0.82 -22.10
C SER A 115 -8.23 -1.00 -20.66
N GLY A 116 -8.68 0.07 -19.99
CA GLY A 116 -9.16 0.02 -18.60
C GLY A 116 -8.08 0.34 -17.57
N ASP A 117 -8.45 0.25 -16.28
CA ASP A 117 -7.64 0.63 -15.12
C ASP A 117 -7.16 2.09 -15.18
N ASN A 118 -8.09 2.97 -15.57
CA ASN A 118 -7.84 4.41 -15.61
C ASN A 118 -7.87 5.02 -14.20
N ILE A 119 -8.69 4.44 -13.32
CA ILE A 119 -8.99 4.86 -11.95
C ILE A 119 -8.96 3.64 -11.01
N GLY A 120 -9.01 3.86 -9.69
CA GLY A 120 -8.77 2.79 -8.71
C GLY A 120 -7.29 2.37 -8.66
N ALA A 121 -6.88 1.71 -7.57
CA ALA A 121 -5.49 1.56 -7.12
C ALA A 121 -4.63 2.85 -7.31
N SER A 122 -5.28 4.01 -7.20
CA SER A 122 -4.79 5.20 -7.91
C SER A 122 -3.74 5.98 -7.13
N TYR A 123 -2.84 6.64 -7.86
CA TYR A 123 -1.80 7.50 -7.32
C TYR A 123 -2.39 8.43 -6.25
N TYR A 124 -1.73 8.50 -5.08
CA TYR A 124 -2.30 9.13 -3.90
C TYR A 124 -3.13 10.38 -4.19
N ARG A 125 -2.54 11.36 -4.90
CA ARG A 125 -3.14 12.68 -5.05
C ARG A 125 -4.41 12.74 -5.89
N SER A 126 -4.63 11.81 -6.81
CA SER A 126 -5.84 11.76 -7.66
C SER A 126 -6.97 10.96 -7.03
N SER A 127 -6.67 9.88 -6.29
CA SER A 127 -7.69 9.00 -5.70
C SER A 127 -8.67 9.76 -4.80
N TYR A 128 -8.19 10.74 -4.02
CA TYR A 128 -9.06 11.61 -3.21
C TYR A 128 -9.52 12.92 -3.88
N MET A 129 -9.28 13.12 -5.18
CA MET A 129 -9.93 14.19 -5.97
C MET A 129 -11.41 13.83 -6.24
N ASN A 130 -12.19 13.71 -5.16
CA ASN A 130 -13.56 13.18 -5.14
C ASN A 130 -13.68 11.78 -5.80
N HIS A 131 -12.91 10.81 -5.30
CA HIS A 131 -12.91 9.41 -5.75
C HIS A 131 -12.54 9.29 -7.25
N ASP A 132 -11.35 9.76 -7.62
CA ASP A 132 -10.84 9.81 -9.00
C ASP A 132 -11.65 10.67 -10.02
N GLU A 133 -12.64 11.47 -9.62
CA GLU A 133 -13.30 12.43 -10.53
C GLU A 133 -12.30 13.40 -11.20
N GLY A 134 -11.18 13.71 -10.55
CA GLY A 134 -10.08 14.49 -11.14
C GLY A 134 -9.44 13.80 -12.36
N THR A 135 -9.28 12.47 -12.30
CA THR A 135 -8.74 11.64 -13.39
C THR A 135 -9.74 11.55 -14.54
N LEU A 136 -11.03 11.33 -14.24
CA LEU A 136 -12.09 11.30 -15.27
C LEU A 136 -12.27 12.66 -15.95
N ASP A 137 -12.17 13.77 -15.20
CA ASP A 137 -12.21 15.15 -15.71
C ASP A 137 -11.02 15.46 -16.66
N VAL A 138 -9.86 14.85 -16.39
CA VAL A 138 -8.71 14.85 -17.30
C VAL A 138 -9.02 14.09 -18.60
N LEU A 139 -9.46 12.84 -18.52
CA LEU A 139 -9.67 11.99 -19.71
C LEU A 139 -10.79 12.53 -20.62
N ASN A 140 -11.84 13.09 -20.02
CA ASN A 140 -12.87 13.84 -20.73
C ASN A 140 -12.27 15.04 -21.51
N ARG A 141 -11.39 15.85 -20.88
CA ARG A 141 -10.70 16.98 -21.55
C ARG A 141 -9.75 16.54 -22.66
N LEU A 142 -9.07 15.41 -22.50
CA LEU A 142 -8.19 14.84 -23.53
C LEU A 142 -8.95 14.16 -24.66
N ARG A 143 -10.30 14.18 -24.65
CA ARG A 143 -11.17 13.63 -25.69
C ARG A 143 -10.92 12.12 -25.88
N MET A 144 -10.79 11.41 -24.75
CA MET A 144 -10.87 9.95 -24.70
C MET A 144 -12.07 9.49 -25.52
N GLY A 145 -11.87 8.55 -26.43
CA GLY A 145 -12.88 8.12 -27.40
C GLY A 145 -13.74 6.96 -26.90
N VAL A 146 -13.13 6.07 -26.11
CA VAL A 146 -13.70 4.82 -25.57
C VAL A 146 -12.67 4.16 -24.65
N SER A 147 -13.13 3.49 -23.59
CA SER A 147 -12.29 2.62 -22.74
C SER A 147 -12.88 1.21 -22.69
N ALA A 148 -12.06 0.19 -22.46
CA ALA A 148 -12.54 -1.02 -21.79
C ALA A 148 -12.78 -0.75 -20.29
N LEU A 149 -13.53 -1.62 -19.63
CA LEU A 149 -13.54 -1.74 -18.18
C LEU A 149 -12.31 -2.54 -17.73
N GLY A 150 -11.58 -2.06 -16.71
CA GLY A 150 -10.54 -2.80 -16.03
C GLY A 150 -11.03 -3.51 -14.76
N VAL A 151 -10.08 -3.87 -13.89
CA VAL A 151 -10.36 -4.42 -12.55
C VAL A 151 -10.65 -3.29 -11.57
N HIS A 152 -9.88 -2.21 -11.62
CA HIS A 152 -9.84 -1.16 -10.61
C HIS A 152 -10.91 -0.07 -10.78
N GLU A 153 -11.55 0.02 -11.95
CA GLU A 153 -12.85 0.71 -12.09
C GLU A 153 -13.96 0.14 -11.14
N LEU A 154 -13.74 -1.03 -10.51
CA LEU A 154 -14.65 -1.65 -9.55
C LEU A 154 -14.20 -1.52 -8.07
N ASP A 155 -13.07 -0.86 -7.76
CA ASP A 155 -12.52 -0.74 -6.39
C ASP A 155 -13.50 -0.11 -5.38
N HIS A 156 -14.32 0.85 -5.82
CA HIS A 156 -15.35 1.50 -5.00
C HIS A 156 -16.71 0.79 -5.03
N GLY A 157 -16.77 -0.40 -5.64
CA GLY A 157 -17.96 -1.22 -5.75
C GLY A 157 -18.78 -0.93 -7.00
N LEU A 158 -19.51 -1.95 -7.48
CA LEU A 158 -20.33 -1.86 -8.70
C LEU A 158 -21.38 -0.72 -8.64
N SER A 159 -21.90 -0.39 -7.44
CA SER A 159 -22.83 0.74 -7.26
C SER A 159 -22.19 2.11 -7.53
N ASP A 160 -20.87 2.25 -7.36
CA ASP A 160 -20.14 3.49 -7.66
C ASP A 160 -19.81 3.58 -9.16
N LEU A 161 -19.45 2.45 -9.79
CA LEU A 161 -19.35 2.34 -11.25
C LEU A 161 -20.68 2.74 -11.93
N GLU A 162 -21.77 2.09 -11.53
CA GLU A 162 -23.13 2.32 -12.08
C GLU A 162 -23.68 3.73 -11.75
N GLY A 163 -23.40 4.25 -10.55
CA GLY A 163 -24.01 5.47 -10.03
C GLY A 163 -23.21 6.77 -10.22
N ARG A 164 -21.89 6.67 -10.45
CA ARG A 164 -20.99 7.83 -10.48
C ARG A 164 -20.00 7.80 -11.65
N VAL A 165 -19.32 6.69 -11.90
CA VAL A 165 -18.25 6.64 -12.94
C VAL A 165 -18.86 6.71 -14.35
N LEU A 166 -19.75 5.78 -14.72
CA LEU A 166 -20.35 5.76 -16.06
C LEU A 166 -21.15 7.06 -16.37
N PRO A 167 -21.91 7.66 -15.43
CA PRO A 167 -22.57 8.95 -15.68
C PRO A 167 -21.64 10.18 -15.77
N TYR A 168 -20.34 10.04 -15.46
CA TYR A 168 -19.37 11.15 -15.45
C TYR A 168 -18.43 11.13 -16.66
N THR A 169 -18.18 9.98 -17.27
CA THR A 169 -17.37 9.88 -18.49
C THR A 169 -18.10 10.46 -19.71
N THR A 170 -17.39 11.19 -20.57
CA THR A 170 -17.92 11.66 -21.87
C THR A 170 -17.62 10.66 -23.00
N PHE A 171 -17.32 9.41 -22.63
CA PHE A 171 -16.90 8.32 -23.49
C PHE A 171 -17.41 6.99 -22.88
N PRO A 172 -17.73 5.99 -23.72
CA PRO A 172 -18.27 4.73 -23.23
C PRO A 172 -17.18 3.84 -22.60
N VAL A 173 -17.58 3.09 -21.58
CA VAL A 173 -16.76 2.05 -20.92
C VAL A 173 -17.31 0.67 -21.28
N LEU A 174 -16.50 -0.16 -21.95
CA LEU A 174 -16.95 -1.38 -22.61
C LEU A 174 -16.49 -2.67 -21.91
N ALA A 175 -17.41 -3.62 -21.75
CA ALA A 175 -17.15 -4.92 -21.13
C ALA A 175 -18.01 -6.04 -21.75
N ALA A 176 -17.74 -6.42 -23.00
CA ALA A 176 -18.57 -7.33 -23.79
C ALA A 176 -18.67 -8.75 -23.23
N ASN A 177 -17.70 -9.16 -22.40
CA ASN A 177 -17.68 -10.44 -21.71
C ASN A 177 -18.18 -10.38 -20.26
N VAL A 178 -18.68 -9.23 -19.79
CA VAL A 178 -19.26 -9.06 -18.45
C VAL A 178 -20.78 -8.88 -18.57
N SER A 179 -21.52 -9.45 -17.63
CA SER A 179 -22.99 -9.37 -17.56
C SER A 179 -23.46 -9.30 -16.10
N GLY A 180 -24.65 -8.74 -15.85
CA GLY A 180 -25.19 -8.52 -14.48
C GLY A 180 -25.25 -7.05 -14.03
N SER A 181 -24.90 -6.12 -14.93
CA SER A 181 -25.15 -4.68 -14.80
C SER A 181 -25.81 -4.15 -16.07
N ASP A 182 -27.03 -3.65 -15.96
CA ASP A 182 -27.79 -3.10 -17.09
C ASP A 182 -27.17 -1.80 -17.60
N ALA A 183 -26.61 -0.98 -16.70
CA ALA A 183 -25.93 0.27 -17.06
C ALA A 183 -24.68 0.01 -17.91
N LEU A 184 -23.78 -0.86 -17.44
CA LEU A 184 -22.59 -1.28 -18.20
C LEU A 184 -22.95 -2.00 -19.51
N SER A 185 -24.07 -2.73 -19.53
CA SER A 185 -24.57 -3.40 -20.75
C SER A 185 -25.15 -2.44 -21.79
N ALA A 186 -25.49 -1.20 -21.41
CA ALA A 186 -26.06 -0.17 -22.27
C ALA A 186 -25.01 0.82 -22.81
N GLU A 187 -23.75 0.74 -22.34
CA GLU A 187 -22.66 1.61 -22.76
C GLU A 187 -22.32 1.48 -24.26
N GLY A 188 -21.95 2.59 -24.89
CA GLY A 188 -21.57 2.64 -26.30
C GLY A 188 -22.75 2.42 -27.25
N ASN A 189 -22.74 1.29 -27.95
CA ASN A 189 -23.86 0.77 -28.73
C ASN A 189 -24.59 -0.40 -28.04
N GLY A 190 -24.20 -0.70 -26.79
CA GLY A 190 -24.66 -1.85 -26.02
C GLY A 190 -23.73 -3.06 -26.14
N HIS A 191 -23.91 -4.03 -25.23
CA HIS A 191 -23.20 -5.32 -25.21
C HIS A 191 -21.66 -5.22 -25.25
N GLY A 192 -21.09 -4.11 -24.74
CA GLY A 192 -19.65 -3.85 -24.71
C GLY A 192 -19.01 -3.54 -26.06
N VAL A 193 -19.81 -3.02 -27.00
CA VAL A 193 -19.36 -2.60 -28.34
C VAL A 193 -19.62 -1.10 -28.54
N PHE A 194 -18.75 -0.41 -29.28
CA PHE A 194 -18.96 0.97 -29.72
C PHE A 194 -18.44 1.18 -31.14
N ILE A 195 -19.26 1.73 -32.04
CA ILE A 195 -18.92 1.97 -33.45
C ILE A 195 -18.82 3.48 -33.70
N LYS A 196 -17.65 3.92 -34.17
CA LYS A 196 -17.34 5.33 -34.44
C LYS A 196 -16.95 5.51 -35.90
N GLU A 197 -17.66 6.38 -36.62
CA GLU A 197 -17.28 6.75 -37.99
C GLU A 197 -16.14 7.78 -37.98
N VAL A 198 -15.12 7.56 -38.81
CA VAL A 198 -13.95 8.40 -38.99
C VAL A 198 -13.62 8.46 -40.48
N ASP A 199 -13.77 9.63 -41.10
CA ASP A 199 -13.63 9.84 -42.55
C ASP A 199 -14.30 8.71 -43.37
N GLY A 200 -15.60 8.48 -43.13
CA GLY A 200 -16.41 7.47 -43.82
C GLY A 200 -16.03 6.00 -43.55
N VAL A 201 -15.11 5.72 -42.62
CA VAL A 201 -14.73 4.37 -42.18
C VAL A 201 -15.31 4.12 -40.79
N ARG A 202 -16.04 3.01 -40.60
CA ARG A 202 -16.62 2.64 -39.30
C ARG A 202 -15.60 1.83 -38.49
N VAL A 203 -15.12 2.40 -37.40
CA VAL A 203 -14.22 1.73 -36.45
C VAL A 203 -15.05 1.18 -35.30
N GLY A 204 -15.16 -0.15 -35.22
CA GLY A 204 -15.81 -0.87 -34.14
C GLY A 204 -14.81 -1.19 -33.03
N PHE A 205 -15.16 -0.84 -31.80
CA PHE A 205 -14.41 -1.12 -30.57
C PHE A 205 -15.15 -2.17 -29.76
N ILE A 206 -14.41 -3.16 -29.26
CA ILE A 206 -14.92 -4.21 -28.37
C ILE A 206 -14.10 -4.17 -27.09
N GLY A 207 -14.72 -3.87 -25.95
CA GLY A 207 -14.05 -3.95 -24.66
C GLY A 207 -14.18 -5.35 -24.05
N VAL A 208 -13.11 -5.92 -23.49
CA VAL A 208 -13.17 -7.15 -22.69
C VAL A 208 -12.30 -7.05 -21.44
N VAL A 209 -12.79 -7.63 -20.35
CA VAL A 209 -12.15 -7.65 -19.02
C VAL A 209 -11.53 -9.02 -18.78
N THR A 210 -10.48 -9.11 -17.96
CA THR A 210 -9.76 -10.36 -17.71
C THR A 210 -10.62 -11.52 -17.21
N ASP A 211 -10.30 -12.74 -17.65
CA ASP A 211 -10.87 -13.99 -17.16
C ASP A 211 -10.57 -14.21 -15.66
N GLU A 212 -9.52 -13.55 -15.13
CA GLU A 212 -9.13 -13.58 -13.71
C GLU A 212 -10.07 -12.76 -12.80
N LEU A 213 -10.90 -11.86 -13.35
CA LEU A 213 -11.67 -10.84 -12.60
C LEU A 213 -12.40 -11.37 -11.34
N PRO A 214 -13.04 -12.56 -11.33
CA PRO A 214 -13.69 -13.10 -10.12
C PRO A 214 -12.75 -13.33 -8.92
N LYS A 215 -11.43 -13.42 -9.13
CA LYS A 215 -10.41 -13.52 -8.07
C LYS A 215 -10.03 -12.15 -7.48
N LEU A 216 -10.23 -11.08 -8.26
CA LEU A 216 -9.66 -9.76 -8.02
C LEU A 216 -10.67 -8.79 -7.40
N VAL A 217 -11.97 -9.03 -7.60
CA VAL A 217 -13.06 -8.21 -7.07
C VAL A 217 -13.68 -8.79 -5.80
N SER A 218 -14.41 -7.95 -5.05
CA SER A 218 -15.14 -8.39 -3.85
C SER A 218 -16.20 -9.45 -4.16
N SER A 219 -16.48 -10.29 -3.17
CA SER A 219 -17.54 -11.30 -3.20
C SER A 219 -18.91 -10.71 -3.57
N SER A 220 -19.19 -9.47 -3.15
CA SER A 220 -20.43 -8.76 -3.50
C SER A 220 -20.54 -8.43 -5.00
N ILE A 221 -19.42 -8.12 -5.66
CA ILE A 221 -19.34 -7.88 -7.10
C ILE A 221 -19.42 -9.22 -7.84
N ARG A 222 -18.66 -10.23 -7.40
CA ARG A 222 -18.70 -11.60 -7.96
C ARG A 222 -20.07 -12.26 -7.85
N ALA A 223 -20.89 -11.88 -6.87
CA ALA A 223 -22.28 -12.34 -6.74
C ALA A 223 -23.27 -11.63 -7.69
N ARG A 224 -22.90 -10.49 -8.28
CA ARG A 224 -23.70 -9.76 -9.29
C ARG A 224 -23.21 -9.97 -10.72
N LEU A 225 -21.90 -9.99 -10.94
CA LEU A 225 -21.30 -10.02 -12.28
C LEU A 225 -20.90 -11.44 -12.69
N THR A 226 -21.25 -11.82 -13.92
CA THR A 226 -20.79 -13.05 -14.58
C THR A 226 -19.85 -12.70 -15.72
N VAL A 227 -18.68 -13.35 -15.74
CA VAL A 227 -17.61 -13.15 -16.72
C VAL A 227 -17.55 -14.35 -17.67
N ALA A 228 -17.53 -14.08 -18.97
CA ALA A 228 -17.30 -15.05 -20.04
C ALA A 228 -15.85 -14.94 -20.56
N PRO A 229 -15.30 -15.98 -21.24
CA PRO A 229 -13.92 -15.94 -21.72
C PRO A 229 -13.66 -14.77 -22.68
N ALA A 230 -12.72 -13.89 -22.32
CA ALA A 230 -12.48 -12.59 -22.95
C ALA A 230 -12.22 -12.71 -24.45
N VAL A 231 -11.19 -13.46 -24.84
CA VAL A 231 -10.78 -13.61 -26.24
C VAL A 231 -11.86 -14.30 -27.09
N ALA A 232 -12.57 -15.30 -26.54
CA ALA A 232 -13.65 -15.96 -27.25
C ALA A 232 -14.83 -15.02 -27.50
N THR A 233 -15.17 -14.18 -26.50
CA THR A 233 -16.23 -13.18 -26.62
C THR A 233 -15.85 -12.06 -27.59
N ALA A 234 -14.61 -11.58 -27.53
CA ALA A 234 -14.09 -10.59 -28.47
C ALA A 234 -14.11 -11.11 -29.92
N ASN A 235 -13.72 -12.37 -30.15
CA ASN A 235 -13.82 -13.00 -31.47
C ASN A 235 -15.26 -13.16 -31.96
N ALA A 236 -16.23 -13.43 -31.07
CA ALA A 236 -17.64 -13.48 -31.41
C ALA A 236 -18.18 -12.08 -31.81
N ARG A 237 -17.93 -11.04 -31.01
CA ARG A 237 -18.31 -9.66 -31.35
C ARG A 237 -17.62 -9.16 -32.62
N ALA A 238 -16.36 -9.53 -32.84
CA ALA A 238 -15.65 -9.19 -34.07
C ALA A 238 -16.27 -9.88 -35.30
N ALA A 239 -16.80 -11.09 -35.16
CA ALA A 239 -17.53 -11.77 -36.24
C ALA A 239 -18.89 -11.13 -36.52
N GLU A 240 -19.65 -10.77 -35.48
CA GLU A 240 -20.92 -10.03 -35.60
C GLU A 240 -20.70 -8.71 -36.37
N LEU A 241 -19.70 -7.91 -35.97
CA LEU A 241 -19.32 -6.65 -36.61
C LEU A 241 -18.84 -6.76 -38.09
N LYS A 242 -18.78 -7.97 -38.67
CA LYS A 242 -18.28 -8.27 -40.02
C LYS A 242 -19.21 -9.20 -40.82
N ASP A 243 -20.37 -9.61 -40.29
CA ASP A 243 -21.21 -10.65 -40.91
C ASP A 243 -22.20 -10.13 -41.97
N GLY A 244 -22.46 -8.81 -41.98
CA GLY A 244 -23.35 -8.12 -42.90
C GLY A 244 -24.77 -7.86 -42.37
N ASP A 245 -25.09 -8.20 -41.11
CA ASP A 245 -26.40 -7.88 -40.51
C ASP A 245 -26.43 -6.44 -39.95
N PRO A 246 -27.22 -5.51 -40.53
CA PRO A 246 -27.33 -4.16 -40.00
C PRO A 246 -27.98 -4.08 -38.59
N ALA A 247 -28.47 -5.18 -38.02
CA ALA A 247 -29.07 -5.21 -36.69
C ALA A 247 -28.06 -5.20 -35.52
N ASN A 248 -26.85 -5.75 -35.71
CA ASN A 248 -25.79 -5.76 -34.69
C ASN A 248 -24.88 -4.50 -34.79
N GLY A 249 -24.83 -3.87 -35.97
CA GLY A 249 -23.94 -2.76 -36.29
C GLY A 249 -22.64 -3.26 -36.93
N GLU A 250 -22.21 -2.58 -38.00
CA GLU A 250 -21.21 -3.11 -38.92
C GLU A 250 -19.94 -2.25 -38.95
N ALA A 251 -18.76 -2.87 -38.93
CA ALA A 251 -17.47 -2.19 -38.75
C ALA A 251 -16.43 -2.52 -39.85
N ASP A 252 -15.96 -1.47 -40.53
CA ASP A 252 -14.92 -1.55 -41.55
C ASP A 252 -13.53 -1.84 -40.95
N VAL A 253 -13.28 -1.40 -39.72
CA VAL A 253 -12.09 -1.73 -38.89
C VAL A 253 -12.57 -2.19 -37.51
N VAL A 254 -11.98 -3.24 -36.94
CA VAL A 254 -12.31 -3.74 -35.59
C VAL A 254 -11.09 -3.73 -34.67
N VAL A 255 -11.27 -3.10 -33.51
CA VAL A 255 -10.26 -2.93 -32.46
C VAL A 255 -10.75 -3.57 -31.17
N VAL A 256 -9.95 -4.44 -30.57
CA VAL A 256 -10.22 -4.95 -29.22
C VAL A 256 -9.49 -4.09 -28.20
N LEU A 257 -10.21 -3.60 -27.19
CA LEU A 257 -9.67 -2.98 -25.99
C LEU A 257 -9.71 -4.07 -24.91
N SER A 258 -8.55 -4.66 -24.63
CA SER A 258 -8.44 -5.91 -23.88
C SER A 258 -7.76 -5.64 -22.54
N HIS A 259 -8.49 -5.72 -21.44
CA HIS A 259 -7.89 -5.70 -20.11
C HIS A 259 -7.29 -7.08 -19.77
N GLU A 260 -6.35 -7.52 -20.60
CA GLU A 260 -5.60 -8.78 -20.53
C GLU A 260 -4.18 -8.58 -21.07
N ASP A 261 -3.27 -9.48 -20.69
CA ASP A 261 -1.87 -9.42 -21.09
C ASP A 261 -1.71 -9.70 -22.60
N ALA A 262 -1.05 -8.80 -23.33
CA ALA A 262 -0.76 -9.03 -24.75
C ALA A 262 0.12 -10.28 -24.97
N ALA A 263 1.04 -10.55 -24.04
CA ALA A 263 1.98 -11.66 -24.12
C ALA A 263 1.33 -13.06 -24.11
N SER A 264 0.12 -13.20 -23.55
CA SER A 264 -0.63 -14.46 -23.52
C SER A 264 -1.78 -14.51 -24.54
N THR A 265 -2.40 -13.37 -24.87
CA THR A 265 -3.64 -13.33 -25.67
C THR A 265 -3.47 -12.96 -27.14
N ALA A 266 -2.43 -12.19 -27.52
CA ALA A 266 -2.36 -11.49 -28.81
C ALA A 266 -2.56 -12.37 -30.06
N THR A 267 -2.02 -13.60 -30.08
CA THR A 267 -2.12 -14.52 -31.23
C THR A 267 -3.44 -15.30 -31.29
N SER A 268 -4.31 -15.17 -30.28
CA SER A 268 -5.58 -15.91 -30.17
C SER A 268 -6.79 -15.18 -30.78
N PHE A 269 -6.60 -13.94 -31.26
CA PHE A 269 -7.63 -13.19 -31.98
C PHE A 269 -7.75 -13.64 -33.45
N SER A 270 -8.96 -13.53 -34.00
CA SER A 270 -9.39 -14.07 -35.30
C SER A 270 -9.16 -13.10 -36.47
N ARG A 271 -9.48 -13.56 -37.69
CA ARG A 271 -9.43 -12.78 -38.95
C ARG A 271 -10.27 -11.50 -38.96
N ASN A 272 -11.17 -11.35 -37.99
CA ASN A 272 -12.11 -10.25 -37.90
C ASN A 272 -11.61 -9.11 -36.99
N VAL A 273 -10.46 -9.28 -36.33
CA VAL A 273 -9.80 -8.26 -35.49
C VAL A 273 -8.61 -7.70 -36.26
N ASP A 274 -8.55 -6.37 -36.38
CA ASP A 274 -7.49 -5.65 -37.09
C ASP A 274 -6.41 -5.12 -36.11
N ALA A 275 -6.80 -4.77 -34.88
CA ALA A 275 -5.89 -4.28 -33.85
C ALA A 275 -6.33 -4.62 -32.41
N VAL A 276 -5.39 -4.60 -31.46
CA VAL A 276 -5.62 -4.78 -30.02
C VAL A 276 -4.82 -3.75 -29.22
N VAL A 277 -5.49 -3.10 -28.25
CA VAL A 277 -4.84 -2.35 -27.16
C VAL A 277 -5.07 -3.14 -25.87
N ALA A 278 -3.98 -3.61 -25.27
CA ALA A 278 -3.95 -4.53 -24.12
C ALA A 278 -3.51 -3.82 -22.82
N GLY A 279 -3.60 -4.49 -21.67
CA GLY A 279 -3.28 -3.92 -20.34
C GLY A 279 -3.04 -4.95 -19.24
N ARG A 280 -3.43 -4.62 -18.00
CA ARG A 280 -3.40 -5.41 -16.76
C ARG A 280 -2.03 -5.74 -16.16
N SER A 281 -1.03 -6.16 -16.95
CA SER A 281 0.25 -6.67 -16.41
C SER A 281 1.31 -5.60 -16.13
N HIS A 282 1.06 -4.32 -16.40
CA HIS A 282 2.05 -3.24 -16.26
C HIS A 282 3.34 -3.51 -17.07
N VAL A 283 3.22 -4.07 -18.29
CA VAL A 283 4.35 -4.35 -19.19
C VAL A 283 4.21 -3.69 -20.56
N SER A 284 5.35 -3.43 -21.19
CA SER A 284 5.43 -2.82 -22.52
C SER A 284 5.54 -3.88 -23.63
N TYR A 285 4.46 -4.09 -24.38
CA TYR A 285 4.41 -4.94 -25.58
C TYR A 285 4.05 -4.10 -26.81
N ALA A 286 4.73 -4.28 -27.94
CA ALA A 286 4.37 -3.63 -29.20
C ALA A 286 4.89 -4.46 -30.39
N GLN A 287 3.99 -5.08 -31.17
CA GLN A 287 4.34 -5.80 -32.41
C GLN A 287 3.10 -6.10 -33.26
N THR A 288 3.30 -6.29 -34.56
CA THR A 288 2.33 -6.99 -35.42
C THR A 288 2.47 -8.49 -35.19
N VAL A 289 1.37 -9.16 -34.85
CA VAL A 289 1.33 -10.62 -34.64
C VAL A 289 0.54 -11.32 -35.74
N THR A 290 0.71 -12.63 -35.86
CA THR A 290 -0.21 -13.48 -36.63
C THR A 290 -1.33 -13.97 -35.71
N GLY A 291 -2.58 -13.65 -36.05
CA GLY A 291 -3.78 -14.14 -35.37
C GLY A 291 -4.06 -15.62 -35.68
N VAL A 292 -5.02 -16.22 -34.98
CA VAL A 292 -5.32 -17.66 -35.03
C VAL A 292 -5.78 -18.14 -36.42
N ASP A 293 -6.29 -17.22 -37.24
CA ASP A 293 -6.71 -17.46 -38.62
C ASP A 293 -5.62 -17.17 -39.68
N GLY A 294 -4.44 -16.72 -39.28
CA GLY A 294 -3.33 -16.38 -40.18
C GLY A 294 -3.32 -14.93 -40.69
N ASN A 295 -4.17 -14.05 -40.15
CA ASN A 295 -4.15 -12.60 -40.42
C ASN A 295 -3.05 -11.89 -39.63
N GLU A 296 -2.64 -10.71 -40.10
CA GLU A 296 -1.84 -9.77 -39.30
C GLU A 296 -2.76 -8.98 -38.36
N ILE A 297 -2.32 -8.77 -37.11
CA ILE A 297 -3.01 -7.97 -36.10
C ILE A 297 -2.01 -7.02 -35.46
N ALA A 298 -2.31 -5.72 -35.39
CA ALA A 298 -1.49 -4.75 -34.70
C ALA A 298 -1.76 -4.80 -33.18
N VAL A 299 -0.75 -5.06 -32.35
CA VAL A 299 -0.95 -5.20 -30.89
C VAL A 299 0.01 -4.32 -30.09
N VAL A 300 -0.56 -3.50 -29.20
CA VAL A 300 0.17 -2.72 -28.19
C VAL A 300 -0.36 -3.00 -26.79
N GLN A 301 0.54 -2.99 -25.81
CA GLN A 301 0.25 -2.85 -24.38
C GLN A 301 1.17 -1.74 -23.89
N PRO A 302 0.69 -0.51 -23.70
CA PRO A 302 1.53 0.67 -23.51
C PRO A 302 2.01 0.90 -22.07
N ASP A 303 2.51 -0.16 -21.43
CA ASP A 303 3.04 -0.11 -20.06
C ASP A 303 1.93 0.27 -19.05
N HIS A 304 2.23 1.05 -18.02
CA HIS A 304 1.28 1.53 -17.01
C HIS A 304 1.49 3.02 -16.69
N TYR A 305 0.68 3.61 -15.82
CA TYR A 305 0.84 4.94 -15.20
C TYR A 305 1.07 6.11 -16.18
N GLY A 306 0.63 5.98 -17.44
CA GLY A 306 0.94 6.97 -18.49
C GLY A 306 2.44 7.08 -18.81
N LEU A 307 3.23 6.03 -18.53
CA LEU A 307 4.66 5.97 -18.87
C LEU A 307 4.89 5.91 -20.38
N LYS A 308 3.97 5.30 -21.15
CA LYS A 308 4.04 5.20 -22.61
C LYS A 308 2.70 5.46 -23.29
N LEU A 309 2.75 5.66 -24.61
CA LEU A 309 1.60 5.65 -25.51
C LEU A 309 1.71 4.52 -26.53
N GLY A 310 0.63 3.77 -26.72
CA GLY A 310 0.53 2.69 -27.69
C GLY A 310 0.08 3.25 -29.04
N MET A 311 1.00 3.34 -29.99
CA MET A 311 0.80 4.04 -31.26
C MET A 311 0.64 3.03 -32.41
N ILE A 312 -0.61 2.68 -32.72
CA ILE A 312 -0.93 1.88 -33.92
C ILE A 312 -1.38 2.83 -35.04
N ARG A 313 -0.83 2.65 -36.25
CA ARG A 313 -1.39 3.25 -37.47
C ARG A 313 -1.90 2.15 -38.39
N LEU A 314 -3.18 2.22 -38.72
CA LEU A 314 -3.85 1.38 -39.70
C LEU A 314 -4.12 2.19 -40.97
N ASN A 315 -4.20 1.51 -42.12
CA ASN A 315 -4.66 2.08 -43.38
C ASN A 315 -5.81 1.23 -43.93
N TYR A 316 -7.00 1.82 -44.04
CA TYR A 316 -8.17 1.17 -44.67
C TYR A 316 -8.29 1.58 -46.14
N ASP A 317 -8.11 0.62 -47.06
CA ASP A 317 -8.27 0.81 -48.49
C ASP A 317 -9.77 0.77 -48.88
N ARG A 318 -10.32 1.91 -49.31
CA ARG A 318 -11.76 2.07 -49.63
C ARG A 318 -12.22 1.24 -50.84
N GLY A 319 -11.31 0.82 -51.73
CA GLY A 319 -11.65 0.09 -52.96
C GLY A 319 -11.74 -1.43 -52.76
N THR A 320 -10.89 -1.97 -51.89
CA THR A 320 -10.78 -3.40 -51.57
C THR A 320 -11.39 -3.77 -50.21
N LYS A 321 -11.73 -2.77 -49.39
CA LYS A 321 -12.19 -2.90 -47.99
C LYS A 321 -11.20 -3.66 -47.10
N LYS A 322 -9.90 -3.45 -47.32
CA LYS A 322 -8.84 -4.11 -46.54
C LYS A 322 -8.15 -3.14 -45.61
N VAL A 323 -7.85 -3.62 -44.41
CA VAL A 323 -6.93 -2.95 -43.48
C VAL A 323 -5.51 -3.46 -43.73
N SER A 324 -4.53 -2.57 -43.59
CA SER A 324 -3.12 -2.93 -43.43
C SER A 324 -2.49 -2.18 -42.27
N VAL A 325 -1.53 -2.83 -41.60
CA VAL A 325 -0.78 -2.23 -40.49
C VAL A 325 0.37 -1.41 -41.06
N ALA A 326 0.45 -0.13 -40.69
CA ALA A 326 1.49 0.80 -41.13
C ALA A 326 2.48 1.18 -40.02
N ASN A 327 2.07 1.12 -38.75
CA ASN A 327 2.95 1.32 -37.58
C ASN A 327 2.44 0.58 -36.34
N VAL A 328 3.34 0.08 -35.51
CA VAL A 328 3.08 -0.40 -34.14
C VAL A 328 4.30 -0.04 -33.28
N GLU A 329 4.15 0.86 -32.31
CA GLU A 329 5.19 1.18 -31.31
C GLU A 329 4.59 1.51 -29.94
N ASN A 330 5.40 1.40 -28.88
CA ASN A 330 5.13 2.04 -27.59
C ASN A 330 6.09 3.22 -27.42
N ARG A 331 5.58 4.44 -27.37
CA ARG A 331 6.37 5.68 -27.25
C ARG A 331 6.56 6.09 -25.80
N ASP A 332 7.80 6.25 -25.36
CA ASP A 332 8.17 6.61 -23.98
C ASP A 332 7.91 8.09 -23.68
N LEU A 333 7.02 8.38 -22.72
CA LEU A 333 6.64 9.73 -22.33
C LEU A 333 7.61 10.39 -21.33
N LYS A 334 8.58 9.66 -20.77
CA LYS A 334 9.63 10.24 -19.91
C LYS A 334 10.65 11.05 -20.69
N GLN A 335 10.83 10.73 -21.98
CA GLN A 335 11.87 11.29 -22.84
C GLN A 335 11.41 12.51 -23.65
N GLU A 336 10.10 12.75 -23.76
CA GLU A 336 9.52 13.84 -24.56
C GLU A 336 8.86 14.92 -23.67
N PHE A 337 9.68 15.78 -23.09
CA PHE A 337 9.22 16.96 -22.37
C PHE A 337 8.51 17.96 -23.31
N CYS A 338 7.48 18.64 -22.81
CA CYS A 338 6.68 19.62 -23.55
C CYS A 338 6.53 20.93 -22.78
N TYR A 339 6.17 21.99 -23.50
CA TYR A 339 5.98 23.34 -22.96
C TYR A 339 4.50 23.76 -23.04
N ASP A 340 4.11 24.78 -22.27
CA ASP A 340 2.70 25.19 -22.12
C ASP A 340 2.03 25.70 -23.42
N ASP A 341 2.80 25.96 -24.48
CA ASP A 341 2.33 26.37 -25.79
C ASP A 341 1.93 25.19 -26.72
N ASP A 342 2.24 23.93 -26.38
CA ASP A 342 1.81 22.74 -27.14
C ASP A 342 0.31 22.40 -26.97
N PHE A 343 -0.42 23.08 -26.06
CA PHE A 343 -1.80 22.77 -25.65
C PHE A 343 -2.90 23.62 -26.30
N ASP A 344 -2.60 24.46 -27.30
CA ASP A 344 -3.56 25.37 -27.97
C ASP A 344 -4.39 26.25 -27.01
N GLY A 345 -3.89 26.50 -25.79
CA GLY A 345 -4.55 27.31 -24.76
C GLY A 345 -5.61 26.59 -23.90
N VAL A 346 -5.65 25.25 -23.91
CA VAL A 346 -6.53 24.48 -23.00
C VAL A 346 -5.99 24.51 -21.57
N ASP A 347 -6.76 25.06 -20.62
CA ASP A 347 -6.49 24.99 -19.17
C ASP A 347 -6.81 23.58 -18.63
N ILE A 348 -5.97 22.60 -18.98
CA ILE A 348 -6.14 21.19 -18.58
C ILE A 348 -6.05 21.10 -17.05
N PHE A 349 -4.98 21.67 -16.49
CA PHE A 349 -4.79 21.88 -15.05
C PHE A 349 -5.29 23.27 -14.63
N SER A 350 -6.60 23.40 -14.45
CA SER A 350 -7.13 24.52 -13.67
C SER A 350 -6.72 24.35 -12.20
N TYR A 351 -5.48 24.76 -11.87
CA TYR A 351 -4.81 24.43 -10.60
C TYR A 351 -5.67 24.76 -9.37
N LYS A 352 -6.50 25.80 -9.44
CA LYS A 352 -7.44 26.16 -8.36
C LYS A 352 -8.53 25.11 -8.13
N ARG A 353 -9.02 24.42 -9.18
CA ARG A 353 -9.98 23.31 -9.05
C ARG A 353 -9.28 22.09 -8.46
N TYR A 354 -8.19 21.64 -9.09
CA TYR A 354 -7.50 20.40 -8.70
C TYR A 354 -6.88 20.49 -7.29
N ASN A 355 -6.19 21.59 -6.97
CA ASN A 355 -5.71 21.81 -5.59
C ASN A 355 -6.87 21.84 -4.60
N LYS A 356 -8.03 22.43 -4.95
CA LYS A 356 -9.16 22.45 -4.03
C LYS A 356 -9.83 21.08 -3.87
N MET A 357 -9.88 20.26 -4.90
CA MET A 357 -10.33 18.87 -4.82
C MET A 357 -9.37 18.05 -3.94
N MET A 358 -8.05 18.23 -4.11
CA MET A 358 -7.04 17.64 -3.23
C MET A 358 -7.20 18.09 -1.78
N ASP A 359 -7.19 19.40 -1.49
CA ASP A 359 -7.30 19.94 -0.13
C ASP A 359 -8.53 19.39 0.62
N LEU A 360 -9.66 19.21 -0.08
CA LEU A 360 -10.89 18.68 0.49
C LEU A 360 -10.85 17.17 0.73
N GLY A 361 -10.27 16.40 -0.20
CA GLY A 361 -10.16 14.94 -0.05
C GLY A 361 -9.10 14.51 0.96
N ALA A 362 -7.96 15.19 1.02
CA ALA A 362 -6.91 14.98 2.03
C ALA A 362 -7.42 15.24 3.45
N ALA A 363 -8.29 16.24 3.60
CA ALA A 363 -8.97 16.60 4.85
C ALA A 363 -10.25 15.79 5.12
N ARG A 364 -10.65 14.85 4.24
CA ARG A 364 -11.83 14.00 4.44
C ARG A 364 -11.62 13.11 5.66
N GLN A 365 -12.61 13.10 6.57
CA GLN A 365 -12.63 12.16 7.69
C GLN A 365 -12.64 10.71 7.20
N VAL A 366 -11.83 9.88 7.82
CA VAL A 366 -11.84 8.42 7.64
C VAL A 366 -12.24 7.73 8.95
N ALA A 367 -11.72 8.18 10.10
CA ALA A 367 -12.00 7.57 11.41
C ALA A 367 -12.15 8.60 12.53
N GLN A 368 -12.54 8.09 13.72
CA GLN A 368 -12.39 8.77 15.00
C GLN A 368 -11.56 7.87 15.93
N LEU A 369 -10.39 8.32 16.36
CA LEU A 369 -9.52 7.61 17.31
C LEU A 369 -9.87 8.02 18.74
N GLY A 370 -9.76 7.09 19.69
CA GLY A 370 -9.90 7.36 21.13
C GLY A 370 -8.57 7.41 21.89
N THR A 371 -7.45 7.12 21.21
CA THR A 371 -6.05 7.18 21.67
C THR A 371 -5.14 6.86 20.48
N ASP A 372 -3.84 7.14 20.60
CA ASP A 372 -2.82 6.71 19.63
C ASP A 372 -2.82 5.18 19.40
N TYR A 373 -2.56 4.76 18.16
CA TYR A 373 -1.94 3.47 17.83
C TYR A 373 -0.51 3.74 17.36
N LEU A 374 0.48 3.15 18.02
CA LEU A 374 1.89 3.46 17.85
C LEU A 374 2.68 2.35 17.14
N ARG A 375 3.74 2.75 16.45
CA ARG A 375 4.80 1.83 16.01
C ARG A 375 5.82 1.58 17.12
N GLY A 376 6.57 0.49 17.00
CA GLY A 376 7.60 0.08 17.97
C GLY A 376 8.63 1.18 18.25
N SER A 377 9.10 1.23 19.50
CA SER A 377 9.91 2.33 20.05
C SER A 377 11.08 1.85 20.91
N ASP A 378 12.03 2.74 21.15
CA ASP A 378 13.13 2.59 22.12
C ASP A 378 12.70 2.89 23.58
N GLY A 379 11.38 2.99 23.82
CA GLY A 379 10.79 3.48 25.07
C GLY A 379 10.60 5.00 25.13
N VAL A 380 10.98 5.76 24.10
CA VAL A 380 10.80 7.21 24.01
C VAL A 380 10.17 7.64 22.69
N THR A 381 10.63 7.10 21.56
CA THR A 381 10.28 7.58 20.21
C THR A 381 9.59 6.47 19.40
N PRO A 382 8.27 6.55 19.15
CA PRO A 382 7.58 5.64 18.25
C PRO A 382 8.15 5.64 16.82
N GLY A 383 8.24 4.46 16.23
CA GLY A 383 8.72 4.25 14.86
C GLY A 383 10.23 4.03 14.70
N VAL A 384 11.03 4.13 15.77
CA VAL A 384 12.50 3.93 15.68
C VAL A 384 12.93 2.47 15.84
N HIS A 385 12.01 1.58 16.23
CA HIS A 385 12.31 0.16 16.49
C HIS A 385 11.28 -0.75 15.82
N THR A 386 11.72 -1.45 14.78
CA THR A 386 10.88 -2.38 13.98
C THR A 386 10.91 -3.83 14.48
N GLY A 387 11.78 -4.14 15.46
CA GLY A 387 11.95 -5.47 16.04
C GLY A 387 10.95 -5.83 17.15
N THR A 388 9.75 -5.24 17.15
CA THR A 388 8.73 -5.49 18.18
C THR A 388 7.32 -5.30 17.64
N GLU A 389 6.36 -6.06 18.17
CA GLU A 389 4.94 -5.97 17.79
C GLU A 389 4.34 -4.65 18.29
N SER A 390 3.62 -3.95 17.40
CA SER A 390 3.12 -2.59 17.61
C SER A 390 1.65 -2.44 17.23
N THR A 391 0.90 -1.63 17.97
CA THR A 391 -0.56 -1.47 17.77
C THR A 391 -0.89 -0.87 16.40
N ALA A 392 -0.01 -0.04 15.83
CA ALA A 392 -0.17 0.49 14.47
C ALA A 392 -0.04 -0.60 13.40
N SER A 393 1.01 -1.44 13.45
CA SER A 393 1.15 -2.59 12.55
C SER A 393 -0.02 -3.57 12.72
N ASP A 394 -0.48 -3.73 13.96
CA ASP A 394 -1.58 -4.64 14.26
C ASP A 394 -2.95 -4.17 13.76
N LEU A 395 -3.15 -2.86 13.63
CA LEU A 395 -4.34 -2.26 13.01
C LEU A 395 -4.33 -2.44 11.48
N VAL A 396 -3.18 -2.22 10.83
CA VAL A 396 -3.03 -2.41 9.37
C VAL A 396 -3.14 -3.89 8.99
N ALA A 397 -2.58 -4.80 9.79
CA ALA A 397 -2.77 -6.22 9.56
C ALA A 397 -4.25 -6.66 9.64
N GLU A 398 -5.07 -6.03 10.49
CA GLU A 398 -6.52 -6.28 10.51
C GLU A 398 -7.22 -5.75 9.26
N SER A 399 -6.82 -4.59 8.72
CA SER A 399 -7.40 -4.08 7.46
C SER A 399 -7.15 -5.04 6.29
N TYR A 400 -5.99 -5.71 6.27
CA TYR A 400 -5.65 -6.71 5.26
C TYR A 400 -6.49 -7.99 5.40
N ARG A 401 -6.76 -8.45 6.63
CA ARG A 401 -7.70 -9.57 6.88
C ARG A 401 -9.13 -9.19 6.47
N TYR A 402 -9.58 -7.97 6.80
CA TYR A 402 -10.90 -7.46 6.46
C TYR A 402 -11.12 -7.45 4.93
N TRP A 403 -10.16 -6.91 4.17
CA TRP A 403 -10.20 -6.89 2.71
C TRP A 403 -10.19 -8.30 2.09
N LEU A 404 -9.35 -9.21 2.61
CA LEU A 404 -9.33 -10.60 2.15
C LEU A 404 -10.66 -11.31 2.40
N ALA A 405 -11.33 -11.01 3.52
CA ALA A 405 -12.64 -11.54 3.87
C ALA A 405 -13.80 -10.95 3.04
N ASP A 406 -13.62 -9.76 2.44
CA ASP A 406 -14.55 -9.17 1.47
C ASP A 406 -14.35 -9.76 0.06
N ILE A 407 -13.10 -10.00 -0.37
CA ILE A 407 -12.80 -10.77 -1.60
C ILE A 407 -13.33 -12.20 -1.48
N ASP A 408 -13.21 -12.84 -0.32
CA ASP A 408 -13.57 -14.24 -0.05
C ASP A 408 -13.11 -15.21 -1.17
N PRO A 409 -11.80 -15.31 -1.45
CA PRO A 409 -11.31 -16.01 -2.65
C PRO A 409 -11.57 -17.53 -2.64
N MET A 410 -11.92 -18.12 -1.49
CA MET A 410 -12.31 -19.53 -1.41
C MET A 410 -13.78 -19.80 -1.73
N GLY A 411 -14.67 -18.80 -1.63
CA GLY A 411 -16.12 -19.00 -1.79
C GLY A 411 -16.73 -20.03 -0.81
N GLN A 412 -16.09 -20.23 0.35
CA GLN A 412 -16.49 -21.19 1.37
C GLN A 412 -17.08 -20.45 2.59
N PRO A 413 -17.91 -21.10 3.41
CA PRO A 413 -18.34 -20.51 4.68
C PRO A 413 -17.11 -20.10 5.52
N GLN A 414 -17.01 -18.85 5.98
CA GLN A 414 -15.86 -18.33 6.74
C GLN A 414 -15.44 -19.23 7.92
N ALA A 415 -16.38 -19.95 8.55
CA ALA A 415 -16.10 -20.96 9.58
C ALA A 415 -15.23 -22.17 9.11
N SER A 416 -14.85 -22.22 7.84
CA SER A 416 -14.04 -23.28 7.22
C SER A 416 -12.81 -22.78 6.46
N THR A 417 -12.63 -21.46 6.33
CA THR A 417 -11.45 -20.85 5.69
C THR A 417 -10.84 -19.82 6.62
N ARG A 418 -9.57 -20.04 6.96
CA ARG A 418 -8.80 -19.16 7.85
C ARG A 418 -8.21 -18.01 7.03
N TYR A 419 -8.73 -16.80 7.23
CA TYR A 419 -8.18 -15.57 6.65
C TYR A 419 -7.25 -14.87 7.64
N VAL A 420 -6.06 -14.47 7.19
CA VAL A 420 -5.04 -13.80 8.01
C VAL A 420 -4.48 -12.61 7.25
N GLY A 421 -4.29 -11.48 7.93
CA GLY A 421 -3.58 -10.32 7.39
C GLY A 421 -2.20 -10.20 8.03
N VAL A 422 -1.19 -9.91 7.21
CA VAL A 422 0.21 -9.76 7.66
C VAL A 422 0.78 -8.46 7.11
N VAL A 423 1.45 -7.67 7.95
CA VAL A 423 2.21 -6.47 7.52
C VAL A 423 3.57 -6.45 8.19
N ARG A 424 4.61 -5.93 7.53
CA ARG A 424 5.89 -5.70 8.20
C ARG A 424 5.86 -4.40 8.99
N ALA A 425 6.57 -4.35 10.12
CA ALA A 425 6.67 -3.14 10.93
C ALA A 425 7.31 -1.95 10.19
N ASP A 426 8.19 -2.21 9.21
CA ASP A 426 8.91 -1.21 8.42
C ASP A 426 8.16 -0.73 7.15
N ASP A 427 7.02 -1.34 6.82
CA ASP A 427 6.09 -0.79 5.81
C ASP A 427 5.42 0.51 6.33
N LEU A 428 5.28 0.67 7.65
CA LEU A 428 4.60 1.83 8.27
C LEU A 428 5.59 2.97 8.62
N LYS A 429 5.36 4.17 8.08
CA LYS A 429 6.25 5.34 8.21
C LYS A 429 5.80 6.37 9.26
N ALA A 430 4.52 6.35 9.64
CA ALA A 430 3.97 7.15 10.75
C ALA A 430 3.07 6.29 11.67
N ASP A 431 2.62 6.91 12.76
CA ASP A 431 1.70 6.32 13.73
C ASP A 431 0.27 6.87 13.53
N PHE A 432 -0.75 6.16 13.98
CA PHE A 432 -2.12 6.70 14.01
C PHE A 432 -2.29 7.57 15.26
N ARG A 433 -2.09 8.88 15.13
CA ARG A 433 -2.08 9.81 16.28
C ARG A 433 -3.45 10.38 16.60
N TYR A 434 -3.81 10.35 17.88
CA TYR A 434 -4.94 11.07 18.44
C TYR A 434 -4.61 12.56 18.57
N LYS A 435 -5.49 13.42 18.02
CA LYS A 435 -5.38 14.88 18.11
C LYS A 435 -6.45 15.43 19.04
N GLY A 436 -6.06 16.06 20.13
CA GLY A 436 -7.00 16.74 21.04
C GLY A 436 -7.24 18.20 20.66
N THR A 437 -8.45 18.69 20.87
CA THR A 437 -8.88 20.09 20.61
C THR A 437 -8.25 21.15 21.52
N GLY A 438 -7.36 20.77 22.44
CA GLY A 438 -6.53 21.73 23.20
C GLY A 438 -5.74 22.69 22.31
N ASP A 439 -5.46 22.29 21.07
CA ASP A 439 -4.74 23.09 20.06
C ASP A 439 -5.66 23.77 19.03
N TYR A 440 -7.00 23.71 19.17
CA TYR A 440 -7.96 24.28 18.21
C TYR A 440 -8.74 25.50 18.78
N HIS A 441 -8.55 26.67 18.17
CA HIS A 441 -9.24 27.92 18.53
C HIS A 441 -10.55 28.17 17.73
N GLY A 442 -11.45 27.19 17.66
CA GLY A 442 -12.66 27.25 16.82
C GLY A 442 -13.97 26.84 17.53
N GLU A 443 -15.12 27.24 16.97
CA GLU A 443 -16.47 27.01 17.51
C GLU A 443 -17.02 25.58 17.24
N VAL A 444 -16.15 24.59 17.03
CA VAL A 444 -16.55 23.19 16.77
C VAL A 444 -16.59 22.41 18.09
N PRO A 445 -17.65 21.64 18.39
CA PRO A 445 -17.69 20.78 19.58
C PRO A 445 -16.53 19.78 19.62
N ALA A 446 -15.90 19.63 20.79
CA ALA A 446 -14.70 18.80 20.95
C ALA A 446 -14.89 17.36 20.47
N ASP A 447 -16.07 16.77 20.73
CA ASP A 447 -16.46 15.43 20.31
C ASP A 447 -16.55 15.22 18.78
N GLN A 448 -16.49 16.29 17.99
CA GLN A 448 -16.51 16.26 16.52
C GLN A 448 -15.11 16.43 15.89
N VAL A 449 -14.06 16.54 16.70
CA VAL A 449 -12.68 16.82 16.26
C VAL A 449 -11.60 16.11 17.09
N ASP A 450 -11.88 15.75 18.35
CA ASP A 450 -11.00 14.97 19.23
C ASP A 450 -10.74 13.57 18.67
N GLY A 451 -9.54 13.35 18.12
CA GLY A 451 -9.16 12.09 17.47
C GLY A 451 -9.63 11.95 16.03
N LEU A 452 -10.08 13.02 15.38
CA LEU A 452 -10.36 13.03 13.94
C LEU A 452 -9.12 12.58 13.15
N PHE A 453 -9.26 11.57 12.31
CA PHE A 453 -8.18 11.03 11.46
C PHE A 453 -8.59 11.06 9.98
N THR A 454 -7.74 11.64 9.12
CA THR A 454 -8.07 11.91 7.70
C THR A 454 -7.32 11.04 6.70
N VAL A 455 -7.69 11.14 5.42
CA VAL A 455 -7.06 10.41 4.30
C VAL A 455 -5.55 10.66 4.21
N ASP A 456 -5.09 11.91 4.39
CA ASP A 456 -3.65 12.23 4.39
C ASP A 456 -2.91 11.55 5.55
N GLU A 457 -3.55 11.35 6.69
CA GLU A 457 -2.92 10.67 7.82
C GLU A 457 -2.78 9.16 7.60
N VAL A 458 -3.77 8.51 6.95
CA VAL A 458 -3.63 7.11 6.50
C VAL A 458 -2.47 6.97 5.51
N ARG A 459 -2.31 7.92 4.59
CA ARG A 459 -1.17 7.95 3.66
C ARG A 459 0.15 8.23 4.37
N ASN A 460 0.20 9.10 5.37
CA ASN A 460 1.43 9.30 6.14
C ASN A 460 1.83 8.03 6.92
N VAL A 461 0.88 7.17 7.31
CA VAL A 461 1.20 5.82 7.83
C VAL A 461 1.76 4.91 6.74
N SER A 462 1.14 4.84 5.56
CA SER A 462 1.63 4.01 4.42
C SER A 462 1.69 4.83 3.12
N PRO A 463 2.84 5.49 2.83
CA PRO A 463 3.02 6.40 1.69
C PRO A 463 3.73 5.75 0.50
N ASP A 464 4.17 4.51 0.64
CA ASP A 464 4.95 3.76 -0.35
C ASP A 464 4.06 3.19 -1.48
N ASP A 465 2.74 3.39 -1.41
CA ASP A 465 1.71 2.94 -2.38
C ASP A 465 1.95 1.49 -2.88
N LYS A 466 2.12 0.56 -1.94
CA LYS A 466 2.42 -0.86 -2.22
C LYS A 466 1.19 -1.67 -2.62
N ASP A 467 1.29 -2.37 -3.75
CA ASP A 467 0.30 -3.33 -4.25
C ASP A 467 0.06 -4.48 -3.25
N MET A 468 -1.20 -4.82 -3.06
CA MET A 468 -1.62 -5.96 -2.24
C MET A 468 -1.95 -7.19 -3.07
N GLY A 469 -1.78 -8.34 -2.43
CA GLY A 469 -2.15 -9.64 -2.98
C GLY A 469 -2.50 -10.62 -1.87
N TYR A 470 -2.84 -11.83 -2.26
CA TYR A 470 -3.07 -12.93 -1.32
C TYR A 470 -2.46 -14.24 -1.80
N LEU A 471 -2.12 -15.10 -0.83
CA LEU A 471 -1.51 -16.41 -1.06
C LEU A 471 -2.15 -17.45 -0.13
N SER A 472 -2.65 -18.53 -0.71
CA SER A 472 -3.03 -19.74 0.03
C SER A 472 -1.77 -20.51 0.39
N MET A 473 -1.57 -20.82 1.67
CA MET A 473 -0.40 -21.53 2.17
C MET A 473 -0.76 -22.54 3.27
N THR A 474 0.18 -23.43 3.59
CA THR A 474 0.06 -24.37 4.70
C THR A 474 0.40 -23.72 6.05
N GLY A 475 -0.04 -24.34 7.15
CA GLY A 475 0.33 -23.90 8.50
C GLY A 475 1.83 -23.95 8.77
N ALA A 476 2.56 -24.90 8.17
CA ALA A 476 4.01 -24.94 8.18
C ALA A 476 4.65 -23.73 7.50
N GLU A 477 4.07 -23.26 6.38
CA GLU A 477 4.56 -22.09 5.64
C GLU A 477 4.24 -20.77 6.34
N LEU A 478 3.07 -20.62 6.99
CA LEU A 478 2.80 -19.45 7.82
C LEU A 478 3.73 -19.40 9.05
N LYS A 479 4.01 -20.54 9.70
CA LYS A 479 5.05 -20.64 10.74
C LYS A 479 6.42 -20.23 10.18
N GLY A 480 6.78 -20.71 8.98
CA GLY A 480 8.02 -20.34 8.31
C GLY A 480 8.13 -18.85 7.94
N LEU A 481 7.03 -18.21 7.58
CA LEU A 481 6.97 -16.77 7.32
C LEU A 481 7.16 -15.95 8.60
N ILE A 482 6.47 -16.31 9.69
CA ILE A 482 6.60 -15.62 10.98
C ILE A 482 7.99 -15.82 11.58
N ALA A 483 8.60 -17.02 11.44
CA ALA A 483 9.94 -17.30 11.92
C ALA A 483 11.04 -16.43 11.26
N GLN A 484 10.83 -15.97 10.02
CA GLN A 484 11.77 -15.09 9.31
C GLN A 484 11.79 -13.64 9.81
N GLN A 485 10.86 -13.24 10.68
CA GLN A 485 10.87 -11.91 11.30
C GLN A 485 12.10 -11.73 12.23
N TRP A 486 12.68 -12.83 12.75
CA TRP A 486 13.98 -12.83 13.43
C TRP A 486 15.08 -13.08 12.39
N ARG A 487 16.10 -12.20 12.36
CA ARG A 487 17.17 -12.19 11.34
C ARG A 487 18.56 -12.25 12.00
N PRO A 488 18.98 -13.41 12.54
CA PRO A 488 20.28 -13.55 13.20
C PRO A 488 21.45 -13.14 12.31
N GLY A 489 22.32 -12.27 12.84
CA GLY A 489 23.50 -11.77 12.11
C GLY A 489 23.22 -10.71 11.04
N ALA A 490 21.98 -10.24 10.90
CA ALA A 490 21.62 -9.12 10.04
C ALA A 490 21.34 -7.83 10.83
N ASP A 491 21.29 -6.71 10.11
CA ASP A 491 20.83 -5.42 10.63
C ASP A 491 19.55 -4.98 9.88
N PRO A 492 18.46 -4.60 10.58
CA PRO A 492 18.20 -4.92 11.98
C PRO A 492 18.10 -6.43 12.22
N ALA A 493 18.40 -6.85 13.45
CA ALA A 493 18.37 -8.26 13.87
C ALA A 493 16.94 -8.85 13.95
N SER A 494 15.91 -8.01 13.85
CA SER A 494 14.52 -8.43 13.65
C SER A 494 13.72 -7.34 12.92
N VAL A 495 12.71 -7.76 12.15
CA VAL A 495 11.69 -6.91 11.52
C VAL A 495 10.35 -7.59 11.74
N GLN A 496 9.62 -7.16 12.77
CA GLN A 496 8.41 -7.83 13.23
C GLN A 496 7.31 -7.80 12.18
N LEU A 497 6.49 -8.86 12.16
CA LEU A 497 5.21 -8.88 11.46
C LEU A 497 4.06 -8.52 12.43
N GLY A 498 3.17 -7.62 12.02
CA GLY A 498 1.83 -7.44 12.60
C GLY A 498 0.86 -8.43 11.96
N LEU A 499 -0.07 -9.03 12.74
CA LEU A 499 -0.61 -10.37 12.40
C LEU A 499 -2.14 -10.56 12.31
N SER A 500 -2.95 -9.50 12.35
CA SER A 500 -4.42 -9.54 12.49
C SER A 500 -4.93 -10.19 13.79
N SER A 501 -6.13 -9.81 14.22
CA SER A 501 -6.65 -9.99 15.59
C SER A 501 -7.06 -11.41 15.95
N ASN A 502 -7.14 -12.30 14.97
CA ASN A 502 -7.46 -13.72 15.13
C ASN A 502 -6.22 -14.61 15.28
N VAL A 503 -5.00 -14.05 15.23
CA VAL A 503 -3.75 -14.81 15.28
C VAL A 503 -3.03 -14.61 16.61
N ASP A 504 -2.80 -15.73 17.32
CA ASP A 504 -1.87 -15.80 18.45
C ASP A 504 -0.62 -16.61 18.04
N VAL A 505 0.57 -16.12 18.36
CA VAL A 505 1.85 -16.81 18.18
C VAL A 505 2.50 -16.99 19.55
N ILE A 506 2.87 -18.22 19.89
CA ILE A 506 3.63 -18.52 21.09
C ILE A 506 5.01 -19.06 20.69
N VAL A 507 6.03 -18.31 21.09
CA VAL A 507 7.45 -18.58 20.82
C VAL A 507 8.06 -19.23 22.06
N ASP A 508 9.05 -20.12 21.92
CA ASP A 508 9.82 -20.54 23.09
C ASP A 508 10.72 -19.39 23.59
N ALA A 509 10.40 -18.85 24.77
CA ALA A 509 11.15 -17.77 25.40
C ALA A 509 12.64 -18.12 25.66
N ALA A 510 12.97 -19.41 25.83
CA ALA A 510 14.36 -19.83 26.01
C ALA A 510 15.17 -19.62 24.70
N ALA A 511 14.61 -20.03 23.57
CA ALA A 511 15.25 -19.93 22.26
C ALA A 511 15.46 -18.47 21.80
N GLN A 512 14.69 -17.50 22.33
CA GLN A 512 14.90 -16.07 22.04
C GLN A 512 16.21 -15.50 22.62
N THR A 513 16.89 -16.23 23.51
CA THR A 513 18.19 -15.82 24.06
C THR A 513 19.39 -16.55 23.45
N ASP A 514 19.17 -17.53 22.57
CA ASP A 514 20.23 -18.30 21.91
C ASP A 514 20.80 -17.51 20.72
N GLY A 515 21.83 -16.71 21.00
CA GLY A 515 22.42 -15.71 20.09
C GLY A 515 23.09 -16.25 18.82
N GLY A 516 22.29 -16.75 17.88
CA GLY A 516 22.73 -17.21 16.56
C GLY A 516 21.62 -17.79 15.66
N THR A 517 20.43 -18.09 16.19
CA THR A 517 19.33 -18.72 15.45
C THR A 517 17.99 -18.02 15.67
N ALA A 518 17.07 -18.12 14.70
CA ALA A 518 15.69 -17.71 14.92
C ALA A 518 15.03 -18.65 15.95
N PRO A 519 14.17 -18.15 16.85
CA PRO A 519 13.56 -18.95 17.90
C PRO A 519 12.51 -19.90 17.34
N ALA A 520 12.32 -21.05 17.99
CA ALA A 520 11.27 -21.98 17.61
C ALA A 520 9.88 -21.40 17.95
N ILE A 521 9.01 -21.29 16.93
CA ILE A 521 7.58 -21.07 17.14
C ILE A 521 6.98 -22.38 17.67
N ARG A 522 6.49 -22.34 18.90
CA ARG A 522 5.90 -23.49 19.58
C ARG A 522 4.46 -23.74 19.15
N GLU A 523 3.73 -22.66 18.87
CA GLU A 523 2.29 -22.68 18.66
C GLU A 523 1.89 -21.48 17.79
N VAL A 524 1.05 -21.70 16.79
CA VAL A 524 0.28 -20.63 16.12
C VAL A 524 -1.19 -21.00 16.28
N ARG A 525 -2.01 -20.03 16.65
CA ARG A 525 -3.47 -20.12 16.61
C ARG A 525 -4.02 -19.19 15.56
N VAL A 526 -5.09 -19.61 14.90
CA VAL A 526 -5.82 -18.82 13.92
C VAL A 526 -7.30 -19.03 14.18
N ASP A 527 -8.03 -17.93 14.42
CA ASP A 527 -9.41 -17.92 14.92
C ASP A 527 -9.57 -18.78 16.20
N GLY A 528 -8.57 -18.69 17.08
CA GLY A 528 -8.47 -19.38 18.38
C GLY A 528 -8.09 -20.86 18.32
N GLN A 529 -8.18 -21.51 17.16
CA GLN A 529 -7.78 -22.91 16.98
C GLN A 529 -6.29 -23.04 16.71
N VAL A 530 -5.66 -24.13 17.17
CA VAL A 530 -4.25 -24.43 16.79
C VAL A 530 -4.19 -24.66 15.29
N LEU A 531 -3.14 -24.13 14.66
CA LEU A 531 -2.86 -24.33 13.25
C LEU A 531 -1.89 -25.52 13.08
N GLU A 532 -2.39 -26.63 12.56
CA GLU A 532 -1.57 -27.80 12.25
C GLU A 532 -0.70 -27.55 11.00
N ASP A 533 0.40 -28.28 10.84
CA ASP A 533 1.36 -28.03 9.75
C ASP A 533 0.74 -28.19 8.35
N THR A 534 -0.29 -29.03 8.20
CA THR A 534 -1.03 -29.24 6.95
C THR A 534 -2.35 -28.47 6.86
N ASP A 535 -2.69 -27.62 7.82
CA ASP A 535 -3.87 -26.75 7.71
C ASP A 535 -3.70 -25.72 6.61
N THR A 536 -4.75 -25.45 5.83
CA THR A 536 -4.76 -24.33 4.88
C THR A 536 -5.13 -23.02 5.58
N VAL A 537 -4.41 -21.96 5.24
CA VAL A 537 -4.68 -20.56 5.60
C VAL A 537 -4.47 -19.69 4.36
N VAL A 538 -5.27 -18.65 4.18
CA VAL A 538 -5.08 -17.67 3.09
C VAL A 538 -4.61 -16.36 3.73
N VAL A 539 -3.47 -15.86 3.25
CA VAL A 539 -2.77 -14.71 3.84
C VAL A 539 -2.79 -13.54 2.86
N ALA A 540 -3.25 -12.38 3.33
CA ALA A 540 -3.14 -11.11 2.62
C ALA A 540 -1.96 -10.28 3.16
N SER A 541 -1.16 -9.75 2.24
CA SER A 541 -0.04 -8.85 2.53
C SER A 541 0.38 -8.09 1.27
N THR A 542 1.42 -7.27 1.38
CA THR A 542 2.04 -6.64 0.22
C THR A 542 2.58 -7.71 -0.73
N THR A 543 2.45 -7.48 -2.04
CA THR A 543 2.95 -8.41 -3.06
C THR A 543 4.46 -8.63 -2.92
N GLU A 544 5.21 -7.62 -2.47
CA GLU A 544 6.63 -7.71 -2.08
C GLU A 544 6.88 -8.82 -1.04
N LEU A 545 6.11 -8.88 0.06
CA LEU A 545 6.29 -9.92 1.06
C LEU A 545 5.91 -11.31 0.51
N LEU A 546 4.74 -11.42 -0.13
CA LEU A 546 4.19 -12.71 -0.58
C LEU A 546 5.00 -13.36 -1.71
N THR A 547 5.75 -12.57 -2.49
CA THR A 547 6.62 -13.08 -3.57
C THR A 547 8.04 -13.41 -3.12
N GLY A 548 8.40 -13.20 -1.85
CA GLY A 548 9.74 -13.44 -1.33
C GLY A 548 10.71 -12.27 -1.54
N GLY A 549 10.22 -11.04 -1.45
CA GLY A 549 11.02 -9.82 -1.41
C GLY A 549 11.46 -9.42 0.01
N ALA A 550 12.07 -8.24 0.13
CA ALA A 550 12.43 -7.59 1.41
C ALA A 550 13.30 -8.39 2.41
N GLY A 551 13.96 -9.46 1.98
CA GLY A 551 14.73 -10.34 2.87
C GLY A 551 13.89 -11.46 3.54
N PHE A 552 12.62 -11.59 3.17
CA PHE A 552 11.80 -12.77 3.42
C PHE A 552 11.86 -13.71 2.20
N THR A 553 11.59 -14.98 2.39
CA THR A 553 11.60 -16.01 1.34
C THR A 553 10.39 -16.92 1.46
N LEU A 554 9.71 -17.15 0.34
CA LEU A 554 8.51 -18.00 0.24
C LEU A 554 8.64 -18.92 -0.98
N PRO A 555 8.77 -20.25 -0.79
CA PRO A 555 8.93 -21.20 -1.90
C PRO A 555 7.78 -21.21 -2.92
N GLN A 556 6.58 -20.79 -2.50
CA GLN A 556 5.38 -20.70 -3.35
C GLN A 556 5.06 -19.28 -3.82
N GLY A 557 6.04 -18.36 -3.86
CA GLY A 557 5.83 -16.96 -4.30
C GLY A 557 5.30 -16.78 -5.74
N SER A 558 5.26 -17.84 -6.56
CA SER A 558 4.60 -17.87 -7.87
C SER A 558 3.09 -18.11 -7.83
N GLY A 559 2.53 -18.53 -6.67
CA GLY A 559 1.10 -18.76 -6.46
C GLY A 559 0.32 -17.54 -5.95
N VAL A 560 0.96 -16.38 -5.85
CA VAL A 560 0.36 -15.15 -5.33
C VAL A 560 -0.65 -14.59 -6.33
N VAL A 561 -1.90 -14.43 -5.90
CA VAL A 561 -2.86 -13.60 -6.65
C VAL A 561 -2.54 -12.15 -6.33
N LYS A 562 -2.00 -11.44 -7.33
CA LYS A 562 -1.81 -9.99 -7.28
C LYS A 562 -3.15 -9.34 -7.57
N VAL A 563 -3.64 -8.51 -6.65
CA VAL A 563 -4.93 -7.84 -6.79
C VAL A 563 -4.75 -6.36 -7.18
N GLY A 564 -3.55 -5.80 -7.06
CA GLY A 564 -3.24 -4.41 -7.45
C GLY A 564 -3.69 -3.34 -6.45
N SER A 565 -4.76 -3.60 -5.68
CA SER A 565 -5.29 -2.68 -4.67
C SER A 565 -4.20 -2.21 -3.69
N LEU A 566 -4.14 -0.91 -3.39
CA LEU A 566 -3.11 -0.34 -2.53
C LEU A 566 -3.41 -0.55 -1.04
N GLY A 567 -2.40 -0.95 -0.25
CA GLY A 567 -2.57 -1.19 1.20
C GLY A 567 -3.06 0.04 2.00
N ARG A 568 -2.76 1.25 1.50
CA ARG A 568 -3.29 2.54 1.97
C ARG A 568 -4.81 2.63 1.85
N ASP A 569 -5.36 2.22 0.71
CA ASP A 569 -6.77 2.38 0.40
C ASP A 569 -7.60 1.28 1.05
N ILE A 570 -7.05 0.07 1.15
CA ILE A 570 -7.58 -1.00 2.00
C ILE A 570 -7.69 -0.55 3.47
N THR A 571 -6.64 0.09 3.99
CA THR A 571 -6.66 0.65 5.35
C THR A 571 -7.67 1.79 5.49
N THR A 572 -7.81 2.64 4.47
CA THR A 572 -8.81 3.72 4.43
C THR A 572 -10.25 3.15 4.47
N SER A 573 -10.55 2.16 3.64
CA SER A 573 -11.88 1.52 3.56
C SER A 573 -12.22 0.74 4.83
N TYR A 574 -11.27 0.02 5.42
CA TYR A 574 -11.44 -0.64 6.72
C TYR A 574 -11.76 0.37 7.82
N LEU A 575 -10.99 1.46 7.94
CA LEU A 575 -11.22 2.51 8.93
C LEU A 575 -12.58 3.21 8.73
N ALA A 576 -12.99 3.46 7.49
CA ALA A 576 -14.30 4.03 7.16
C ALA A 576 -15.47 3.09 7.50
N SER A 577 -15.27 1.77 7.44
CA SER A 577 -16.33 0.77 7.72
C SER A 577 -16.94 0.90 9.13
N PHE A 578 -16.18 1.44 10.08
CA PHE A 578 -16.62 1.69 11.45
C PHE A 578 -17.64 2.83 11.59
N ASN A 579 -17.91 3.60 10.54
CA ASN A 579 -18.96 4.62 10.48
C ASN A 579 -18.94 5.58 11.68
N GLN A 580 -17.79 6.25 11.87
CA GLN A 580 -17.50 7.20 12.96
C GLN A 580 -17.53 6.62 14.41
N GLN A 581 -17.53 5.30 14.60
CA GLN A 581 -17.29 4.72 15.93
C GLN A 581 -15.86 5.03 16.43
N ILE A 582 -15.72 5.25 17.74
CA ILE A 582 -14.43 5.61 18.36
C ILE A 582 -13.52 4.38 18.47
N LEU A 583 -12.48 4.34 17.65
CA LEU A 583 -11.49 3.27 17.59
C LEU A 583 -10.52 3.33 18.77
N LYS A 584 -10.18 2.17 19.35
CA LYS A 584 -9.18 2.02 20.42
C LYS A 584 -8.35 0.76 20.20
N PRO A 585 -7.04 0.77 20.48
CA PRO A 585 -6.22 -0.44 20.38
C PRO A 585 -6.73 -1.54 21.31
N SER A 586 -6.56 -2.79 20.87
CA SER A 586 -6.36 -3.88 21.82
C SER A 586 -4.94 -3.74 22.38
N TYR A 587 -4.78 -3.98 23.69
CA TYR A 587 -3.47 -4.11 24.31
C TYR A 587 -3.12 -5.57 24.68
N ALA A 588 -3.88 -6.53 24.13
CA ALA A 588 -3.52 -7.94 24.11
C ALA A 588 -2.46 -8.20 23.05
N LYS A 589 -1.35 -8.84 23.44
CA LYS A 589 -0.23 -9.15 22.54
C LYS A 589 -0.59 -10.31 21.62
N ARG A 590 -0.23 -10.22 20.34
CA ARG A 590 -0.43 -11.30 19.36
C ARG A 590 0.74 -12.28 19.34
N GLN A 591 1.94 -11.82 19.69
CA GLN A 591 3.16 -12.60 19.73
C GLN A 591 3.78 -12.57 21.14
N VAL A 592 3.89 -13.74 21.78
CA VAL A 592 4.35 -13.86 23.17
C VAL A 592 5.40 -14.95 23.30
N GLY A 593 6.54 -14.63 23.91
CA GLY A 593 7.50 -15.63 24.34
C GLY A 593 7.02 -16.33 25.62
N MET A 594 6.97 -17.66 25.61
CA MET A 594 6.60 -18.45 26.78
C MET A 594 7.29 -19.82 26.79
N SER A 595 8.06 -20.07 27.84
CA SER A 595 8.66 -21.37 28.17
C SER A 595 8.21 -21.84 29.54
N ALA A 596 7.98 -23.15 29.71
CA ALA A 596 7.54 -23.77 30.97
C ALA A 596 8.22 -25.13 31.17
N VAL A 597 9.25 -25.18 32.00
CA VAL A 597 10.15 -26.34 32.14
C VAL A 597 9.98 -26.99 33.52
N PRO A 598 9.69 -28.30 33.63
CA PRO A 598 9.60 -29.00 34.92
C PRO A 598 10.87 -28.85 35.76
N LYS A 599 10.74 -28.45 37.04
CA LYS A 599 11.92 -28.25 37.90
C LYS A 599 12.49 -29.57 38.41
N PRO A 600 13.78 -29.86 38.19
CA PRO A 600 14.43 -31.06 38.73
C PRO A 600 14.26 -31.15 40.26
N GLY A 601 13.77 -32.29 40.74
CA GLY A 601 13.52 -32.54 42.16
C GLY A 601 12.25 -31.89 42.75
N GLN A 602 11.50 -31.08 42.00
CA GLN A 602 10.27 -30.43 42.47
C GLN A 602 9.06 -30.88 41.63
N ALA A 603 8.58 -32.09 41.92
CA ALA A 603 7.45 -32.68 41.21
C ALA A 603 6.18 -31.81 41.32
N GLY A 604 5.57 -31.49 40.19
CA GLY A 604 4.43 -30.57 40.10
C GLY A 604 4.81 -29.07 40.02
N THR A 605 6.09 -28.71 40.07
CA THR A 605 6.58 -27.34 39.87
C THR A 605 7.26 -27.19 38.51
N VAL A 606 6.94 -26.12 37.80
CA VAL A 606 7.65 -25.68 36.59
C VAL A 606 8.32 -24.33 36.81
N ALA A 607 9.49 -24.13 36.21
CA ALA A 607 10.04 -22.80 35.98
C ALA A 607 9.35 -22.22 34.74
N VAL A 608 8.67 -21.09 34.90
CA VAL A 608 8.02 -20.35 33.82
C VAL A 608 8.86 -19.12 33.50
N THR A 609 9.12 -18.89 32.21
CA THR A 609 9.65 -17.64 31.67
C THR A 609 8.73 -17.14 30.58
N MET A 610 8.39 -15.86 30.64
CA MET A 610 7.57 -15.16 29.66
C MET A 610 8.22 -13.83 29.28
N ASP A 611 8.06 -13.43 28.02
CA ASP A 611 8.55 -12.18 27.47
C ASP A 611 7.57 -11.64 26.39
N SER A 612 7.89 -10.47 25.83
CA SER A 612 7.06 -9.81 24.81
C SER A 612 5.64 -9.45 25.29
N LEU A 613 5.42 -9.39 26.61
CA LEU A 613 4.09 -9.20 27.23
C LEU A 613 3.55 -7.76 27.13
N THR A 614 4.36 -6.79 26.69
CA THR A 614 3.96 -5.37 26.65
C THR A 614 4.56 -4.62 25.47
N TYR A 615 3.80 -3.68 24.91
CA TYR A 615 4.30 -2.70 23.94
C TYR A 615 5.40 -1.81 24.56
N THR A 616 6.25 -1.22 23.72
CA THR A 616 7.45 -0.50 24.17
C THR A 616 7.20 0.93 24.63
N HIS A 617 6.16 1.61 24.12
CA HIS A 617 5.92 3.02 24.45
C HIS A 617 5.20 3.20 25.81
N PRO A 618 5.65 4.11 26.70
CA PRO A 618 5.09 4.23 28.05
C PRO A 618 3.59 4.51 28.14
N THR A 619 3.00 5.22 27.16
CA THR A 619 1.55 5.48 27.12
C THR A 619 0.72 4.22 26.86
N GLU A 620 1.28 3.24 26.14
CA GLU A 620 0.65 1.94 25.91
C GLU A 620 0.95 0.99 27.06
N GLN A 621 2.15 1.03 27.64
CA GLN A 621 2.51 0.21 28.81
C GLN A 621 1.56 0.40 29.99
N VAL A 622 1.02 1.61 30.21
CA VAL A 622 0.05 1.87 31.30
C VAL A 622 -1.35 1.32 31.03
N LEU A 623 -1.66 0.96 29.78
CA LEU A 623 -2.93 0.38 29.35
C LEU A 623 -2.83 -1.14 29.08
N GLY A 624 -1.65 -1.63 28.72
CA GLY A 624 -1.31 -3.04 28.56
C GLY A 624 -0.96 -3.76 29.86
N ALA A 625 -0.31 -4.92 29.73
CA ALA A 625 -0.11 -5.84 30.84
C ALA A 625 0.81 -5.28 31.94
N ARG A 626 0.42 -5.47 33.20
CA ARG A 626 1.15 -5.02 34.40
C ARG A 626 1.52 -6.18 35.32
N ARG A 627 0.74 -7.28 35.30
CA ARG A 627 0.99 -8.51 36.06
C ARG A 627 0.58 -9.75 35.27
N VAL A 628 1.21 -10.88 35.57
CA VAL A 628 0.71 -12.22 35.25
C VAL A 628 0.05 -12.81 36.50
N ARG A 629 -1.00 -13.61 36.34
CA ARG A 629 -1.56 -14.46 37.41
C ARG A 629 -1.74 -15.91 36.96
N ALA A 630 -1.84 -16.83 37.90
CA ALA A 630 -2.24 -18.21 37.63
C ALA A 630 -3.59 -18.52 38.29
N ARG A 631 -4.49 -19.16 37.52
CA ARG A 631 -5.81 -19.63 37.95
C ARG A 631 -5.93 -21.14 37.78
N SER A 632 -6.63 -21.77 38.73
CA SER A 632 -7.10 -23.15 38.61
C SER A 632 -8.61 -23.15 38.84
N GLY A 633 -9.38 -23.41 37.79
CA GLY A 633 -10.79 -23.01 37.74
C GLY A 633 -10.94 -21.52 38.06
N ASP A 634 -11.84 -21.18 38.99
CA ASP A 634 -12.07 -19.78 39.39
C ASP A 634 -11.06 -19.20 40.40
N LYS A 635 -10.13 -20.01 40.90
CA LYS A 635 -9.23 -19.64 42.00
C LYS A 635 -7.90 -19.11 41.47
N GLU A 636 -7.68 -17.80 41.63
CA GLU A 636 -6.34 -17.20 41.52
C GLU A 636 -5.49 -17.70 42.70
N PHE A 637 -4.33 -18.30 42.41
CA PHE A 637 -3.44 -18.90 43.43
C PHE A 637 -1.99 -18.39 43.38
N PHE A 638 -1.64 -17.63 42.35
CA PHE A 638 -0.33 -17.02 42.17
C PHE A 638 -0.45 -15.72 41.35
N SER A 639 0.38 -14.72 41.62
CA SER A 639 0.57 -13.57 40.72
C SER A 639 1.97 -12.95 40.86
N ARG A 640 2.44 -12.34 39.77
CA ARG A 640 3.76 -11.73 39.63
C ARG A 640 3.65 -10.47 38.76
N ASN A 641 4.24 -9.36 39.19
CA ASN A 641 4.36 -8.16 38.37
C ASN A 641 5.28 -8.42 37.16
N ILE A 642 4.99 -7.77 36.04
CA ILE A 642 5.81 -7.82 34.83
C ILE A 642 6.92 -6.77 34.94
N ASP A 643 8.14 -7.11 34.52
CA ASP A 643 9.21 -6.15 34.29
C ASP A 643 8.98 -5.42 32.97
N LEU A 644 8.70 -4.12 33.06
CA LEU A 644 8.36 -3.25 31.94
C LEU A 644 9.58 -2.64 31.24
N SER A 645 10.80 -3.06 31.63
CA SER A 645 12.04 -2.63 31.01
C SER A 645 12.03 -2.90 29.50
N VAL A 646 12.26 -1.83 28.72
CA VAL A 646 12.19 -1.87 27.25
C VAL A 646 13.44 -2.54 26.68
N ASP A 647 13.21 -3.63 25.94
CA ASP A 647 14.16 -4.18 24.97
C ASP A 647 14.21 -3.25 23.75
N ARG A 648 15.40 -2.79 23.40
CA ARG A 648 15.67 -1.86 22.29
C ARG A 648 16.27 -2.55 21.05
N ALA A 649 16.47 -3.87 21.11
CA ALA A 649 17.12 -4.64 20.06
C ALA A 649 16.29 -5.85 19.58
N GLY A 650 15.22 -6.19 20.30
CA GLY A 650 14.32 -7.28 19.94
C GLY A 650 12.95 -7.17 20.62
N PRO A 651 12.08 -8.18 20.43
CA PRO A 651 10.66 -8.08 20.78
C PRO A 651 10.38 -8.15 22.28
N THR A 652 11.38 -8.53 23.10
CA THR A 652 11.18 -9.20 24.39
C THR A 652 10.71 -8.29 25.55
N THR A 653 10.20 -7.09 25.26
CA THR A 653 9.72 -6.11 26.25
C THR A 653 8.51 -6.63 27.04
N GLY A 654 8.54 -6.49 28.37
CA GLY A 654 7.53 -7.05 29.26
C GLY A 654 7.88 -8.49 29.66
N LYS A 655 8.72 -8.65 30.69
CA LYS A 655 9.27 -9.97 31.11
C LYS A 655 8.70 -10.44 32.44
N ALA A 656 8.53 -11.76 32.59
CA ALA A 656 8.17 -12.38 33.86
C ALA A 656 8.76 -13.80 33.97
N SER A 657 9.63 -14.02 34.95
CA SER A 657 10.14 -15.37 35.32
C SER A 657 9.78 -15.71 36.76
N PHE A 658 9.29 -16.93 36.98
CA PHE A 658 8.85 -17.43 38.28
C PHE A 658 8.72 -18.96 38.34
N ASP A 659 8.78 -19.51 39.54
CA ASP A 659 8.40 -20.90 39.80
C ASP A 659 6.88 -21.00 40.00
N LEU A 660 6.23 -21.94 39.31
CA LEU A 660 4.80 -22.21 39.43
C LEU A 660 4.57 -23.65 39.86
N THR A 661 4.15 -23.86 41.10
CA THR A 661 3.67 -25.16 41.59
C THR A 661 2.19 -25.32 41.22
N ILE A 662 1.89 -26.29 40.35
CA ILE A 662 0.52 -26.58 39.93
C ILE A 662 -0.22 -27.32 41.07
N PRO A 663 -1.41 -26.84 41.50
CA PRO A 663 -2.18 -27.46 42.58
C PRO A 663 -2.50 -28.94 42.32
N ALA A 664 -2.61 -29.74 43.38
CA ALA A 664 -2.95 -31.16 43.28
C ALA A 664 -4.41 -31.39 42.86
N ASP A 665 -5.28 -30.44 43.20
CA ASP A 665 -6.70 -30.32 42.85
C ASP A 665 -6.95 -29.63 41.50
N ALA A 666 -5.90 -29.30 40.74
CA ALA A 666 -6.04 -28.66 39.43
C ALA A 666 -6.69 -29.60 38.39
N PRO A 667 -7.53 -29.08 37.46
CA PRO A 667 -8.22 -29.89 36.46
C PRO A 667 -7.28 -30.79 35.65
N THR A 668 -7.69 -32.04 35.45
CA THR A 668 -6.97 -33.02 34.63
C THR A 668 -7.56 -33.17 33.23
N GLY A 669 -6.71 -33.53 32.28
CA GLY A 669 -7.08 -33.89 30.91
C GLY A 669 -5.92 -34.57 30.19
N THR A 670 -6.08 -34.91 28.91
CA THR A 670 -4.97 -35.36 28.07
C THR A 670 -3.91 -34.26 27.96
N CYS A 671 -2.63 -34.60 28.17
CA CYS A 671 -1.53 -33.65 27.96
C CYS A 671 -1.49 -33.18 26.50
N ARG A 672 -1.25 -31.89 26.27
CA ARG A 672 -0.96 -31.36 24.92
C ARG A 672 0.47 -31.67 24.48
N SER A 673 1.40 -31.73 25.42
CA SER A 673 2.84 -31.95 25.20
C SER A 673 3.25 -33.42 25.15
N THR A 674 2.37 -34.38 25.47
CA THR A 674 2.71 -35.82 25.53
C THR A 674 1.51 -36.69 25.22
N ALA A 675 1.52 -37.33 24.04
CA ALA A 675 0.44 -38.20 23.59
C ALA A 675 0.20 -39.37 24.57
N GLY A 676 -1.07 -39.57 24.95
CA GLY A 676 -1.51 -40.65 25.85
C GLY A 676 -1.28 -40.41 27.35
N ALA A 677 -0.60 -39.33 27.75
CA ALA A 677 -0.43 -38.96 29.15
C ALA A 677 -1.60 -38.11 29.68
N THR A 678 -1.83 -38.15 31.00
CA THR A 678 -2.79 -37.27 31.69
C THR A 678 -2.02 -36.15 32.39
N CYS A 679 -2.42 -34.91 32.17
CA CYS A 679 -1.81 -33.73 32.78
C CYS A 679 -2.81 -32.98 33.67
N ARG A 680 -2.31 -32.36 34.74
CA ARG A 680 -2.98 -31.27 35.48
C ARG A 680 -2.62 -29.95 34.82
N TRP A 681 -3.59 -29.07 34.59
CA TRP A 681 -3.36 -27.77 33.93
C TRP A 681 -3.88 -26.57 34.73
N VAL A 682 -3.29 -25.41 34.45
CA VAL A 682 -3.67 -24.10 34.99
C VAL A 682 -3.60 -23.04 33.90
N THR A 683 -4.42 -22.00 34.02
CA THR A 683 -4.38 -20.85 33.10
C THR A 683 -3.44 -19.80 33.67
N LEU A 684 -2.47 -19.34 32.87
CA LEU A 684 -1.77 -18.09 33.10
C LEU A 684 -2.48 -16.96 32.36
N GLU A 685 -2.70 -15.83 33.02
CA GLU A 685 -3.38 -14.67 32.43
C GLU A 685 -2.50 -13.42 32.58
N SER A 686 -2.23 -12.72 31.48
CA SER A 686 -1.70 -11.36 31.52
C SER A 686 -2.84 -10.38 31.81
N MET A 687 -2.60 -9.40 32.67
CA MET A 687 -3.63 -8.48 33.14
C MET A 687 -3.22 -7.01 33.08
N ASP A 688 -4.16 -6.14 32.70
CA ASP A 688 -3.97 -4.69 32.71
C ASP A 688 -3.94 -4.09 34.13
N GLY A 689 -3.71 -2.78 34.22
CA GLY A 689 -3.64 -2.05 35.48
C GLY A 689 -4.97 -1.91 36.25
N VAL A 690 -6.11 -2.28 35.65
CA VAL A 690 -7.45 -2.22 36.26
C VAL A 690 -8.10 -3.60 36.42
N GLY A 691 -7.39 -4.68 36.09
CA GLY A 691 -7.81 -6.06 36.32
C GLY A 691 -8.57 -6.72 35.17
N ARG A 692 -8.48 -6.19 33.93
CA ARG A 692 -8.90 -6.95 32.74
C ARG A 692 -7.87 -8.02 32.40
N ILE A 693 -8.33 -9.12 31.82
CA ILE A 693 -7.47 -10.12 31.18
C ILE A 693 -7.16 -9.61 29.77
N LEU A 694 -5.90 -9.74 29.34
CA LEU A 694 -5.44 -9.36 27.99
C LEU A 694 -5.15 -10.62 27.17
N ASN A 695 -4.33 -11.54 27.69
CA ASN A 695 -4.04 -12.84 27.08
C ASN A 695 -4.18 -13.97 28.09
N SER A 696 -4.50 -15.17 27.60
CA SER A 696 -4.65 -16.39 28.40
C SER A 696 -3.84 -17.55 27.80
N PHE A 697 -2.98 -18.15 28.60
CA PHE A 697 -2.07 -19.23 28.24
C PHE A 697 -2.30 -20.45 29.13
N TYR A 698 -1.88 -21.63 28.67
CA TYR A 698 -2.00 -22.87 29.44
C TYR A 698 -0.63 -23.36 29.89
N VAL A 699 -0.54 -23.82 31.15
CA VAL A 699 0.62 -24.51 31.69
C VAL A 699 0.15 -25.87 32.21
N GLU A 700 0.86 -26.94 31.85
CA GLU A 700 0.52 -28.30 32.25
C GLU A 700 1.71 -29.04 32.89
N VAL A 701 1.41 -29.99 33.77
CA VAL A 701 2.35 -30.98 34.32
C VAL A 701 1.72 -32.36 34.36
N PRO A 702 2.49 -33.47 34.24
CA PRO A 702 1.97 -34.82 34.41
C PRO A 702 1.18 -34.97 35.72
N ALA A 703 0.00 -35.59 35.65
CA ALA A 703 -0.90 -35.74 36.79
C ALA A 703 -0.29 -36.64 37.87
N ASP A 704 0.36 -37.73 37.43
CA ASP A 704 1.06 -38.77 38.19
C ASP A 704 2.46 -38.36 38.70
N ALA A 705 2.84 -37.08 38.56
CA ALA A 705 4.04 -36.50 39.17
C ALA A 705 3.95 -36.45 40.71
N LYS A 706 4.19 -37.60 41.35
CA LYS A 706 4.19 -37.78 42.81
C LYS A 706 5.21 -36.84 43.50
N PRO A 707 4.84 -36.13 44.58
CA PRO A 707 5.78 -35.33 45.36
C PRO A 707 7.03 -36.12 45.78
N ALA A 708 8.20 -35.54 45.54
CA ALA A 708 9.45 -36.05 46.10
C ALA A 708 9.35 -36.01 47.64
N ALA A 709 9.78 -37.08 48.32
CA ALA A 709 9.62 -37.20 49.76
C ALA A 709 10.42 -36.10 50.48
N THR A 710 9.77 -35.40 51.42
CA THR A 710 10.43 -34.44 52.29
C THR A 710 11.59 -35.12 53.02
N PRO A 711 12.81 -34.56 53.03
CA PRO A 711 13.90 -35.11 53.83
C PRO A 711 13.58 -34.96 55.31
N SER A 712 13.24 -36.06 55.97
CA SER A 712 12.95 -36.09 57.41
C SER A 712 14.16 -35.63 58.22
N ALA A 713 14.02 -34.50 58.92
CA ALA A 713 14.98 -34.06 59.92
C ALA A 713 14.83 -34.93 61.19
N THR A 714 15.54 -36.07 61.22
CA THR A 714 15.56 -36.96 62.38
C THR A 714 16.22 -36.26 63.58
N ALA A 715 15.51 -36.19 64.70
CA ALA A 715 16.01 -35.57 65.92
C ALA A 715 17.07 -36.42 66.62
N GLY A 716 18.14 -35.78 67.11
CA GLY A 716 19.17 -36.39 67.96
C GLY A 716 19.56 -35.45 69.10
N THR A 717 19.34 -35.89 70.34
CA THR A 717 19.84 -35.25 71.58
C THR A 717 21.37 -35.31 71.63
N GLY A 718 22.15 -34.38 72.20
CA GLY A 718 21.97 -33.25 73.15
C GLY A 718 23.36 -32.96 73.77
N PRO A 719 23.55 -32.15 74.86
CA PRO A 719 22.61 -31.37 75.65
C PRO A 719 22.90 -29.85 75.62
N SER A 720 22.38 -29.08 76.60
CA SER A 720 22.29 -27.61 76.61
C SER A 720 23.32 -26.89 77.52
N ALA A 721 23.65 -25.65 77.17
CA ALA A 721 24.06 -24.60 78.12
C ALA A 721 23.63 -23.20 77.63
N SER A 722 23.16 -22.35 78.56
CA SER A 722 22.80 -20.92 78.38
C SER A 722 22.96 -20.24 79.76
N PRO A 723 23.20 -18.91 79.90
CA PRO A 723 22.21 -17.89 79.52
C PRO A 723 22.74 -16.51 79.05
N SER A 724 21.78 -15.63 78.74
CA SER A 724 21.79 -14.21 78.33
C SER A 724 22.70 -13.21 79.08
N ALA A 725 23.15 -12.13 78.40
CA ALA A 725 22.66 -10.73 78.60
C ALA A 725 23.43 -9.62 77.81
N GLN A 726 22.68 -8.59 77.37
CA GLN A 726 22.96 -7.17 76.99
C GLN A 726 24.34 -6.48 77.18
N PRO A 727 24.59 -5.25 76.63
CA PRO A 727 23.81 -4.41 75.68
C PRO A 727 24.63 -3.83 74.47
N ALA A 728 24.03 -2.91 73.70
CA ALA A 728 24.69 -2.12 72.63
C ALA A 728 25.47 -0.88 73.15
N PRO A 729 26.16 -0.14 72.27
CA PRO A 729 25.63 1.20 71.96
C PRO A 729 25.68 1.62 70.47
N SER A 730 25.00 2.73 70.17
CA SER A 730 24.74 3.30 68.84
C SER A 730 25.81 4.30 68.36
N SER A 731 25.85 4.55 67.04
CA SER A 731 26.12 5.90 66.50
C SER A 731 25.54 6.09 65.09
N VAL A 732 25.17 7.34 64.77
CA VAL A 732 24.63 7.80 63.48
C VAL A 732 25.25 9.16 63.18
N PRO A 733 25.52 9.49 61.90
CA PRO A 733 25.55 10.88 61.48
C PRO A 733 24.62 11.19 60.29
N SER A 734 24.22 12.45 60.19
CA SER A 734 23.54 13.06 59.03
C SER A 734 24.05 14.53 58.91
N PRO A 735 23.60 15.39 57.98
CA PRO A 735 24.41 15.67 56.80
C PRO A 735 24.72 17.16 56.54
N THR A 736 25.36 17.45 55.38
CA THR A 736 25.42 18.76 54.65
C THR A 736 26.16 19.94 55.32
N PRO A 737 26.47 21.06 54.61
CA PRO A 737 26.79 21.24 53.17
C PRO A 737 28.04 22.16 52.91
N SER A 738 28.49 22.31 51.65
CA SER A 738 29.14 23.55 51.15
C SER A 738 29.21 23.64 49.60
N THR A 739 29.64 24.79 49.08
CA THR A 739 29.52 25.25 47.66
C THR A 739 30.86 25.40 46.92
N GLY A 740 30.91 25.24 45.59
CA GLY A 740 32.09 25.53 44.74
C GLY A 740 31.80 25.69 43.25
N VAL A 741 32.43 26.67 42.57
CA VAL A 741 32.04 27.31 41.28
C VAL A 741 33.31 27.97 40.66
N ALA A 742 33.66 28.01 39.36
CA ALA A 742 33.10 27.52 38.08
C ALA A 742 34.22 27.30 37.00
N THR A 743 33.85 26.84 35.79
CA THR A 743 34.59 26.92 34.48
C THR A 743 35.93 26.14 34.38
N SER A 744 36.41 25.64 33.23
CA SER A 744 36.34 26.12 31.83
C SER A 744 36.52 24.99 30.76
N THR A 745 36.41 25.33 29.47
CA THR A 745 36.60 24.43 28.28
C THR A 745 37.99 24.65 27.59
N PRO A 746 38.26 24.27 26.31
CA PRO A 746 38.72 22.93 25.93
C PRO A 746 40.00 22.87 25.03
N SER A 747 40.64 21.70 24.96
CA SER A 747 41.61 21.28 23.92
C SER A 747 41.81 19.74 24.01
N GLY A 748 42.33 19.01 23.02
CA GLY A 748 42.83 19.33 21.67
C GLY A 748 43.11 18.03 20.89
N GLY A 749 43.45 18.14 19.60
CA GLY A 749 43.47 17.04 18.62
C GLY A 749 44.62 16.01 18.70
N PRO A 750 44.80 15.18 17.64
CA PRO A 750 45.03 13.74 17.79
C PRO A 750 46.47 13.25 17.54
N SER A 751 46.70 11.95 17.71
CA SER A 751 47.85 11.23 17.13
C SER A 751 47.51 9.77 16.86
N ALA A 752 48.02 9.24 15.74
CA ALA A 752 47.93 7.83 15.40
C ALA A 752 49.17 7.06 15.89
N GLY A 753 49.03 5.75 16.11
CA GLY A 753 50.14 4.88 16.49
C GLY A 753 49.79 3.41 16.29
N ALA A 754 50.28 2.82 15.20
CA ALA A 754 50.12 1.40 14.92
C ALA A 754 51.39 0.63 15.32
N THR A 755 51.22 -0.51 16.00
CA THR A 755 52.25 -1.53 16.20
C THR A 755 51.63 -2.92 16.12
N ALA A 756 52.33 -3.86 15.51
CA ALA A 756 51.86 -5.23 15.32
C ALA A 756 53.01 -6.24 15.43
N THR A 757 52.79 -7.32 16.18
CA THR A 757 53.57 -8.57 16.26
C THR A 757 52.56 -9.66 16.67
N THR A 758 52.28 -10.69 15.86
CA THR A 758 53.04 -11.95 15.66
C THR A 758 53.33 -12.68 16.99
N SER A 759 53.14 -14.00 17.16
CA SER A 759 52.98 -15.13 16.21
C SER A 759 52.27 -16.31 16.91
N ALA A 760 51.23 -16.93 16.34
CA ALA A 760 51.25 -18.06 15.38
C ALA A 760 51.56 -19.47 15.94
N SER A 761 50.71 -20.44 15.61
CA SER A 761 51.02 -21.88 15.40
C SER A 761 49.88 -22.51 14.57
N ALA A 762 50.10 -23.65 13.91
CA ALA A 762 49.24 -24.12 12.81
C ALA A 762 49.09 -25.65 12.73
N ALA A 763 48.05 -26.11 12.01
CA ALA A 763 47.89 -27.49 11.53
C ALA A 763 47.10 -27.52 10.20
N GLN A 764 47.37 -28.53 9.36
CA GLN A 764 46.67 -28.85 8.10
C GLN A 764 46.48 -30.38 7.98
N VAL A 765 45.79 -30.83 6.91
CA VAL A 765 45.46 -32.21 6.44
C VAL A 765 43.97 -32.57 6.66
N GLY A 766 43.21 -33.07 5.67
CA GLY A 766 43.52 -33.21 4.22
C GLY A 766 42.45 -33.96 3.38
N VAL A 767 42.26 -33.48 2.13
CA VAL A 767 41.76 -34.10 0.86
C VAL A 767 40.73 -35.26 0.84
N GLY A 768 39.61 -35.06 0.11
CA GLY A 768 38.74 -36.08 -0.53
C GLY A 768 37.24 -35.71 -0.51
N GLY A 769 36.37 -35.97 -1.50
CA GLY A 769 36.49 -36.51 -2.87
C GLY A 769 35.15 -36.40 -3.65
N LEU A 770 35.18 -36.47 -5.00
CA LEU A 770 34.03 -36.35 -5.95
C LEU A 770 33.15 -37.63 -6.02
N PRO A 771 31.97 -37.73 -6.73
CA PRO A 771 31.37 -36.89 -7.82
C PRO A 771 29.91 -36.39 -7.57
N ALA A 772 29.35 -35.32 -8.16
CA ALA A 772 29.17 -34.82 -9.54
C ALA A 772 27.83 -35.22 -10.23
N ALA A 773 27.11 -34.22 -10.77
CA ALA A 773 25.95 -34.32 -11.66
C ALA A 773 25.97 -33.16 -12.68
N THR A 774 25.34 -33.31 -13.85
CA THR A 774 25.65 -32.48 -15.04
C THR A 774 24.45 -31.74 -15.66
N SER A 775 24.63 -30.44 -15.95
CA SER A 775 24.17 -29.66 -17.14
C SER A 775 24.00 -28.17 -16.75
N GLY A 776 24.15 -27.19 -17.66
CA GLY A 776 24.69 -27.25 -19.02
C GLY A 776 24.17 -26.10 -19.90
N ALA A 777 24.81 -24.92 -19.89
CA ALA A 777 24.34 -23.76 -20.66
C ALA A 777 25.45 -22.79 -21.14
N GLY A 778 25.28 -22.30 -22.37
CA GLY A 778 25.54 -20.91 -22.83
C GLY A 778 26.90 -20.25 -22.55
N THR A 779 27.76 -20.17 -23.57
CA THR A 779 28.96 -19.29 -23.56
C THR A 779 28.65 -17.89 -24.07
N ALA A 780 28.99 -16.85 -23.29
CA ALA A 780 29.25 -15.49 -23.76
C ALA A 780 30.35 -14.86 -22.89
N ALA A 781 31.25 -14.07 -23.47
CA ALA A 781 32.47 -13.59 -22.80
C ALA A 781 32.40 -12.09 -22.42
N PRO A 782 32.94 -11.67 -21.27
CA PRO A 782 33.01 -10.27 -20.87
C PRO A 782 34.19 -9.54 -21.54
N GLN A 783 33.97 -8.32 -22.04
CA GLN A 783 35.05 -7.36 -22.30
C GLN A 783 35.27 -6.46 -21.06
N ALA A 784 36.48 -5.91 -20.94
CA ALA A 784 36.88 -5.14 -19.76
C ALA A 784 37.86 -3.99 -20.09
N ARG A 785 37.88 -3.02 -19.18
CA ARG A 785 38.81 -1.86 -19.05
C ARG A 785 38.56 -0.65 -19.94
N GLY A 786 38.42 0.49 -19.27
CA GLY A 786 38.60 1.85 -19.80
C GLY A 786 38.58 2.84 -18.64
N ALA A 787 39.74 3.34 -18.21
CA ALA A 787 39.84 4.22 -17.04
C ALA A 787 40.90 5.32 -17.25
N GLY A 788 40.59 6.54 -16.82
CA GLY A 788 41.54 7.66 -16.73
C GLY A 788 41.04 8.98 -17.32
N GLY A 789 41.33 10.09 -16.63
CA GLY A 789 41.06 11.47 -17.08
C GLY A 789 40.41 12.33 -15.98
N ALA A 790 41.05 13.43 -15.57
CA ALA A 790 40.55 14.27 -14.47
C ALA A 790 40.88 15.76 -14.62
N LYS A 791 39.84 16.61 -14.47
CA LYS A 791 39.89 18.06 -14.12
C LYS A 791 40.53 19.01 -15.19
N PRO A 792 40.37 20.36 -15.11
CA PRO A 792 39.99 21.16 -13.93
C PRO A 792 38.82 22.17 -14.04
N ALA A 793 38.49 22.66 -12.84
CA ALA A 793 37.48 23.63 -12.40
C ALA A 793 37.36 25.00 -13.12
N GLY A 794 36.20 25.64 -12.91
CA GLY A 794 36.12 27.11 -12.78
C GLY A 794 34.80 27.75 -13.26
N GLY A 795 33.95 28.24 -12.34
CA GLY A 795 32.77 29.05 -12.70
C GLY A 795 31.75 29.22 -11.57
N SER A 796 31.83 30.34 -10.83
CA SER A 796 30.89 30.69 -9.74
C SER A 796 29.84 31.70 -10.20
N GLY A 797 28.56 31.45 -9.88
CA GLY A 797 27.46 32.35 -10.23
C GLY A 797 26.18 32.04 -9.44
N GLY A 798 26.14 32.40 -8.16
CA GLY A 798 24.99 32.14 -7.29
C GLY A 798 23.86 33.15 -7.47
N TRP A 799 22.63 32.66 -7.63
CA TRP A 799 21.37 33.41 -7.52
C TRP A 799 20.43 32.69 -6.52
N PRO A 800 19.53 33.40 -5.83
CA PRO A 800 18.95 32.91 -4.58
C PRO A 800 17.78 31.93 -4.73
N LEU A 801 17.73 30.96 -3.81
CA LEU A 801 16.62 30.01 -3.65
C LEU A 801 15.33 30.72 -3.25
N ALA A 802 14.28 30.60 -4.06
CA ALA A 802 12.94 31.07 -3.73
C ALA A 802 12.24 30.08 -2.77
N ARG A 803 12.32 30.35 -1.46
CA ARG A 803 11.49 29.63 -0.46
C ARG A 803 10.04 30.10 -0.54
N THR A 804 9.15 29.26 -1.09
CA THR A 804 7.68 29.45 -1.03
C THR A 804 7.04 28.76 0.19
N GLY A 805 7.70 28.86 1.34
CA GLY A 805 7.11 28.49 2.62
C GLY A 805 6.38 29.68 3.24
N THR A 806 5.10 29.88 2.90
CA THR A 806 4.24 30.91 3.51
C THR A 806 2.89 30.35 3.91
N SER A 807 2.61 30.38 5.21
CA SER A 807 1.27 30.18 5.74
C SER A 807 0.33 31.30 5.31
N LEU A 808 -0.95 30.97 5.14
CA LEU A 808 -2.04 31.95 5.14
C LEU A 808 -2.95 31.65 6.34
N GLY A 809 -3.19 32.69 7.14
CA GLY A 809 -3.92 32.58 8.41
C GLY A 809 -5.44 32.48 8.23
N ALA A 810 -6.13 32.21 9.33
CA ALA A 810 -7.58 32.07 9.36
C ALA A 810 -8.31 33.33 8.86
N GLY A 811 -9.24 33.14 7.92
CA GLY A 811 -10.10 34.21 7.41
C GLY A 811 -11.04 33.76 6.30
N VAL A 812 -12.35 33.79 6.58
CA VAL A 812 -13.45 33.69 5.60
C VAL A 812 -13.60 32.35 4.85
N VAL A 813 -14.08 31.32 5.55
CA VAL A 813 -14.98 30.30 4.96
C VAL A 813 -16.20 30.12 5.86
N ALA A 814 -17.16 31.04 5.73
CA ALA A 814 -18.40 31.01 6.52
C ALA A 814 -19.56 31.63 5.73
N LEU A 815 -20.14 30.91 4.75
CA LEU A 815 -21.50 31.13 4.20
C LEU A 815 -21.91 30.12 3.07
N THR A 816 -21.82 28.80 3.31
CA THR A 816 -22.34 27.79 2.35
C THR A 816 -23.17 26.64 2.94
N LEU A 817 -23.19 26.43 4.26
CA LEU A 817 -23.88 25.30 4.91
C LEU A 817 -25.26 25.61 5.52
N ILE A 818 -26.02 26.56 4.95
CA ILE A 818 -27.38 26.90 5.42
C ILE A 818 -28.48 26.49 4.42
N ALA A 819 -28.14 26.25 3.15
CA ALA A 819 -29.13 25.89 2.12
C ALA A 819 -29.66 24.44 2.23
N GLY A 820 -28.79 23.46 2.54
CA GLY A 820 -29.16 22.03 2.53
C GLY A 820 -30.11 21.62 3.66
N GLY A 821 -29.84 22.05 4.89
CA GLY A 821 -30.60 21.61 6.08
C GLY A 821 -32.08 22.04 6.10
N TYR A 822 -32.42 23.13 5.41
CA TYR A 822 -33.77 23.70 5.46
C TYR A 822 -34.81 22.92 4.63
N LEU A 823 -34.38 22.14 3.63
CA LEU A 823 -35.28 21.33 2.80
C LEU A 823 -35.66 20.00 3.47
N ILE A 824 -34.71 19.33 4.12
CA ILE A 824 -34.93 18.02 4.78
C ILE A 824 -35.93 18.15 5.95
N LEU A 825 -35.83 19.23 6.74
CA LEU A 825 -36.76 19.50 7.84
C LEU A 825 -38.19 19.85 7.41
N ARG A 826 -38.43 20.17 6.13
CA ARG A 826 -39.77 20.52 5.64
C ARG A 826 -40.55 19.31 5.12
N HIS A 827 -39.88 18.25 4.69
CA HIS A 827 -40.56 17.04 4.19
C HIS A 827 -41.16 16.18 5.32
N ARG A 828 -40.53 16.16 6.51
CA ARG A 828 -40.97 15.42 7.71
C ARG A 828 -42.09 16.11 8.52
N ARG A 829 -42.93 16.93 7.87
CA ARG A 829 -44.09 17.62 8.49
C ARG A 829 -45.35 17.67 7.61
N GLN A 830 -45.49 16.73 6.68
CA GLN A 830 -46.72 16.53 5.88
C GLN A 830 -47.17 15.06 5.76
N VAL A 831 -46.64 14.17 6.60
CA VAL A 831 -47.16 12.80 6.80
C VAL A 831 -47.11 12.50 8.31
N ASP A 832 -48.05 13.12 9.02
CA ASP A 832 -48.61 12.80 10.34
C ASP A 832 -49.84 13.71 10.56
#